data_AF-A0A2V8JJH1-F1
#
_entry.id   AF-A0A2V8JJH1-F1
#
_cell.length_a   1.000
_cell.length_b   1.000
_cell.length_c   1.000
_cell.angle_alpha   90.00
_cell.angle_beta   90.00
_cell.angle_gamma   90.00
#
_symmetry.space_group_name_H-M   'P 1'
#
loop_
_entity.id
_entity.type
_entity.pdbx_description
1 polymer ?
#
loop_
_entity_poly.entity_id
_entity_poly.type
_entity_poly.pdbx_seq_one_letter_code
_entity_poly.pdbx_strand_id
1 'polypeptide(L)'
;MKQVVQLLQHGGVEVWDVPTPAIRPGGALVLTHSSLISTGTERAAIDFSRLSLVGKARQRPDLVRQVLNKARRDGLLEAVRTARSRLDNPLPMGYSCAGIVLETGAQLSDVRVGDPVACAGAGYANHAQVNYVPRNLIVPLPLDGQGRHIPFDQASFAAVGAIALHAVRLAGTQIGESAAVIGLGLVGLLIGQILKAQSCRVIGVDPIDSRRDLATLIGLDSVSDPQNAEMNCIQVEPAGVDCVFIAAAGKDHGPTHLAAALARDRAKIVAVGAIPLDLPRREYYRKELSLVVSRSYGPGRYDSEYEDYGRDYPVGYVRWTERENMRAFLNLLANRRVNVEPLITHRIPVDSAPSAYEMLSRPDVLSVVIQYPANTPSLPASGVITTKIGALSKSTNDRKKIGLSFIGAGMFAKDVLLPAVRRMESVELRGVISAGGLNARFAAEKFGFNYCVSEPDEVFSDPRTDAVIIATRNDSHAALALRALRAGKAVFVEKPLCVSQDELCDFAKNLSALQQEGRQPMLMVGFNRRFAPATAIVKEFFGPEARGLCIQYRINAGKLPDDSWIHSAEQGGGRIVTEMCHFMDLAAYFAAGRPLTISARCRATTDDCVIVLEFDNSALATIGFYSGGDRSYSKERIEIFGSSKVAVIEDFRRLWLIKDGKTKRWGHPWSSSDKGHSAEIASFCRAVEGRGVIPQLDEAIRATGLTFAALESLKLNSPVRFEPS
;
A
#
# COMPACT_ATOMS: atom_id res chain seq x y z
N MET A 1 2.20 -3.70 20.72
CA MET A 1 3.54 -4.19 20.32
C MET A 1 4.43 -3.01 19.95
N LYS A 2 5.76 -3.13 20.09
CA LYS A 2 6.71 -2.08 19.70
C LYS A 2 6.98 -2.09 18.20
N GLN A 3 7.02 -0.91 17.58
CA GLN A 3 7.41 -0.74 16.18
C GLN A 3 8.23 0.53 16.00
N VAL A 4 9.31 0.43 15.23
CA VAL A 4 10.16 1.57 14.85
C VAL A 4 9.56 2.29 13.64
N VAL A 5 9.47 3.61 13.73
CA VAL A 5 8.81 4.45 12.75
C VAL A 5 9.65 5.68 12.42
N GLN A 6 9.55 6.14 11.18
CA GLN A 6 10.17 7.39 10.74
C GLN A 6 9.11 8.46 10.51
N LEU A 7 9.33 9.62 11.12
CA LEU A 7 8.49 10.80 10.98
C LEU A 7 9.00 11.69 9.85
N LEU A 8 8.30 11.70 8.72
CA LEU A 8 8.72 12.44 7.52
C LEU A 8 8.75 13.96 7.70
N GLN A 9 7.99 14.54 8.64
CA GLN A 9 7.95 15.99 8.85
C GLN A 9 9.25 16.54 9.45
N HIS A 10 9.82 15.86 10.45
CA HIS A 10 11.00 16.32 11.19
C HIS A 10 12.21 15.39 11.03
N GLY A 11 12.07 14.27 10.32
CA GLY A 11 13.15 13.32 10.01
C GLY A 11 13.60 12.45 11.19
N GLY A 12 12.87 12.49 12.31
CA GLY A 12 13.15 11.70 13.51
C GLY A 12 12.73 10.25 13.35
N VAL A 13 13.43 9.36 14.06
CA VAL A 13 13.05 7.96 14.24
C VAL A 13 12.56 7.77 15.67
N GLU A 14 11.42 7.11 15.83
CA GLU A 14 10.79 6.85 17.12
C GLU A 14 10.37 5.39 17.26
N VAL A 15 10.07 4.98 18.49
CA VAL A 15 9.51 3.66 18.80
C VAL A 15 8.11 3.86 19.34
N TRP A 16 7.12 3.31 18.64
CA TRP A 16 5.71 3.46 18.98
C TRP A 16 5.13 2.15 19.52
N ASP A 17 4.17 2.28 20.43
CA ASP A 17 3.26 1.19 20.78
C ASP A 17 2.09 1.17 19.79
N VAL A 18 2.03 0.13 18.97
CA VAL A 18 1.02 -0.07 17.92
C VAL A 18 0.28 -1.40 18.10
N PRO A 19 -1.00 -1.52 17.68
CA PRO A 19 -1.71 -2.79 17.73
C PRO A 19 -0.99 -3.86 16.92
N THR A 20 -1.12 -5.13 17.31
CA THR A 20 -0.61 -6.25 16.51
C THR A 20 -1.31 -6.26 15.15
N PRO A 21 -0.61 -6.40 14.02
CA PRO A 21 -1.24 -6.50 12.71
C PRO A 21 -2.30 -7.61 12.66
N ALA A 22 -3.37 -7.41 11.89
CA ALA A 22 -4.36 -8.45 11.65
C ALA A 22 -3.79 -9.55 10.76
N ILE A 23 -4.14 -10.80 11.04
CA ILE A 23 -3.80 -11.94 10.17
C ILE A 23 -4.57 -11.84 8.84
N ARG A 24 -3.99 -12.35 7.74
CA ARG A 24 -4.64 -12.37 6.42
C ARG A 24 -4.38 -13.71 5.73
N PRO A 25 -5.22 -14.12 4.77
CA PRO A 25 -4.97 -15.32 3.97
C PRO A 25 -3.60 -15.26 3.27
N GLY A 26 -2.95 -16.43 3.13
CA GLY A 26 -1.68 -16.56 2.41
C GLY A 26 -0.46 -15.94 3.12
N GLY A 27 -0.55 -15.64 4.42
CA GLY A 27 0.56 -15.09 5.21
C GLY A 27 0.51 -15.50 6.68
N ALA A 28 1.52 -15.09 7.45
CA ALA A 28 1.66 -15.42 8.86
C ALA A 28 1.96 -14.18 9.72
N LEU A 29 1.54 -14.23 11.00
CA LEU A 29 2.07 -13.35 12.04
C LEU A 29 3.36 -13.96 12.60
N VAL A 30 4.45 -13.20 12.62
CA VAL A 30 5.76 -13.64 13.10
C VAL A 30 6.17 -12.78 14.30
N LEU A 31 6.44 -13.42 15.44
CA LEU A 31 7.09 -12.80 16.60
C LEU A 31 8.56 -12.60 16.28
N THR A 32 8.94 -11.36 16.00
CA THR A 32 10.32 -11.01 15.69
C THR A 32 11.18 -11.19 16.94
N HIS A 33 12.28 -11.94 16.82
CA HIS A 33 13.35 -11.99 17.82
C HIS A 33 14.49 -11.03 17.47
N SER A 34 14.79 -10.90 16.19
CA SER A 34 15.83 -10.02 15.70
C SER A 34 15.48 -9.41 14.36
N SER A 35 15.88 -8.16 14.14
CA SER A 35 15.77 -7.50 12.83
C SER A 35 17.03 -6.70 12.53
N LEU A 36 17.36 -6.58 11.25
CA LEU A 36 18.65 -6.05 10.82
C LEU A 36 18.50 -4.65 10.23
N ILE A 37 19.17 -3.67 10.84
CA ILE A 37 19.38 -2.36 10.21
C ILE A 37 20.58 -2.45 9.28
N SER A 38 20.34 -2.20 7.99
CA SER A 38 21.41 -2.03 7.01
C SER A 38 21.78 -0.56 6.85
N THR A 39 23.06 -0.23 7.02
CA THR A 39 23.56 1.15 6.94
C THR A 39 23.33 1.83 5.58
N GLY A 40 23.26 1.08 4.47
CA GLY A 40 23.04 1.67 3.13
C GLY A 40 21.59 2.13 2.91
N THR A 41 20.66 1.18 2.86
CA THR A 41 19.26 1.42 2.49
C THR A 41 18.56 2.36 3.48
N GLU A 42 18.78 2.19 4.77
CA GLU A 42 18.06 2.95 5.79
C GLU A 42 18.63 4.34 6.01
N ARG A 43 19.94 4.52 5.81
CA ARG A 43 20.53 5.86 5.76
C ARG A 43 19.97 6.67 4.60
N ALA A 44 19.78 6.08 3.42
CA ALA A 44 19.16 6.78 2.30
C ALA A 44 17.73 7.24 2.62
N ALA A 45 16.95 6.43 3.35
CA ALA A 45 15.63 6.83 3.83
C ALA A 45 15.69 8.00 4.83
N ILE A 46 16.68 8.01 5.74
CA ILE A 46 16.90 9.11 6.69
C ILE A 46 17.34 10.39 5.99
N ASP A 47 18.34 10.29 5.12
CA ASP A 47 18.86 11.44 4.38
C ASP A 47 17.75 12.10 3.57
N PHE A 48 16.87 11.32 2.93
CA PHE A 48 15.66 11.85 2.27
C PHE A 48 14.73 12.58 3.24
N SER A 49 14.48 12.01 4.43
CA SER A 49 13.56 12.59 5.43
C SER A 49 14.06 13.90 6.04
N ARG A 50 15.38 14.09 6.15
CA ARG A 50 16.02 15.30 6.70
C ARG A 50 16.03 16.48 5.73
N LEU A 51 15.76 16.26 4.45
CA LEU A 51 15.70 17.34 3.47
C LEU A 51 14.56 18.33 3.77
N SER A 52 14.80 19.60 3.46
CA SER A 52 13.74 20.61 3.41
C SER A 52 12.66 20.21 2.41
N LEU A 53 11.46 20.79 2.50
CA LEU A 53 10.37 20.54 1.54
C LEU A 53 10.83 20.75 0.08
N VAL A 54 11.66 21.77 -0.17
CA VAL A 54 12.27 22.04 -1.48
C VAL A 54 13.25 20.93 -1.88
N GLY A 55 14.07 20.45 -0.94
CA GLY A 55 14.98 19.32 -1.17
C GLY A 55 14.24 18.03 -1.51
N LYS A 56 13.16 17.70 -0.77
CA LYS A 56 12.28 16.55 -1.03
C LYS A 56 11.62 16.66 -2.41
N ALA A 57 11.10 17.83 -2.75
CA ALA A 57 10.51 18.11 -4.06
C ALA A 57 11.52 17.94 -5.21
N ARG A 58 12.77 18.37 -5.02
CA ARG A 58 13.84 18.23 -6.02
C ARG A 58 14.26 16.78 -6.23
N GLN A 59 14.27 15.95 -5.19
CA GLN A 59 14.57 14.52 -5.30
C GLN A 59 13.41 13.69 -5.85
N ARG A 60 12.18 14.18 -5.77
CA ARG A 60 10.97 13.49 -6.29
C ARG A 60 10.18 14.38 -7.26
N PRO A 61 10.75 14.70 -8.45
CA PRO A 61 10.10 15.54 -9.44
C PRO A 61 8.80 14.91 -9.98
N ASP A 62 8.68 13.59 -9.92
CA ASP A 62 7.47 12.82 -10.23
C ASP A 62 6.31 13.21 -9.30
N LEU A 63 6.54 13.26 -7.98
CA LEU A 63 5.53 13.66 -7.00
C LEU A 63 5.14 15.13 -7.17
N VAL A 64 6.09 16.00 -7.50
CA VAL A 64 5.81 17.42 -7.79
C VAL A 64 4.89 17.54 -9.00
N ARG A 65 5.15 16.82 -10.09
CA ARG A 65 4.26 16.77 -11.26
C ARG A 65 2.87 16.27 -10.89
N GLN A 66 2.76 15.24 -10.04
CA GLN A 66 1.46 14.76 -9.55
C GLN A 66 0.70 15.83 -8.77
N VAL A 67 1.39 16.57 -7.89
CA VAL A 67 0.78 17.66 -7.10
C VAL A 67 0.34 18.82 -8.02
N LEU A 68 1.16 19.22 -9.00
CA LEU A 68 0.81 20.25 -9.98
C LEU A 68 -0.40 19.84 -10.83
N ASN A 69 -0.42 18.59 -11.32
CA ASN A 69 -1.56 18.04 -12.05
C ASN A 69 -2.82 18.01 -11.17
N LYS A 70 -2.68 17.64 -9.89
CA LYS A 70 -3.79 17.69 -8.93
C LYS A 70 -4.25 19.12 -8.69
N ALA A 71 -3.35 20.10 -8.58
CA ALA A 71 -3.69 21.51 -8.37
C ALA A 71 -4.49 22.08 -9.54
N ARG A 72 -4.10 21.73 -10.77
CA ARG A 72 -4.84 22.14 -11.98
C ARG A 72 -6.25 21.56 -12.04
N ARG A 73 -6.44 20.31 -11.59
CA ARG A 73 -7.74 19.62 -11.62
C ARG A 73 -8.63 20.00 -10.45
N ASP A 74 -8.12 19.87 -9.23
CA ASP A 74 -8.88 19.88 -7.98
C ASP A 74 -8.79 21.23 -7.24
N GLY A 75 -7.90 22.12 -7.69
CA GLY A 75 -7.58 23.39 -7.05
C GLY A 75 -6.32 23.32 -6.19
N LEU A 76 -5.65 24.48 -6.02
CA LEU A 76 -4.37 24.57 -5.32
C LEU A 76 -4.47 24.12 -3.85
N LEU A 77 -5.52 24.54 -3.14
CA LEU A 77 -5.74 24.20 -1.74
C LEU A 77 -5.82 22.69 -1.49
N GLU A 78 -6.58 21.96 -2.30
CA GLU A 78 -6.72 20.50 -2.14
C GLU A 78 -5.46 19.74 -2.52
N ALA A 79 -4.71 20.22 -3.52
CA ALA A 79 -3.42 19.64 -3.88
C ALA A 79 -2.38 19.82 -2.77
N VAL A 80 -2.30 21.00 -2.18
CA VAL A 80 -1.42 21.27 -1.03
C VAL A 80 -1.84 20.44 0.19
N ARG A 81 -3.14 20.34 0.49
CA ARG A 81 -3.65 19.51 1.59
C ARG A 81 -3.26 18.04 1.42
N THR A 82 -3.44 17.50 0.22
CA THR A 82 -3.06 16.10 -0.11
C THR A 82 -1.55 15.88 0.03
N ALA A 83 -0.74 16.80 -0.48
CA ALA A 83 0.71 16.72 -0.38
C ALA A 83 1.18 16.75 1.07
N ARG A 84 0.59 17.64 1.89
CA ARG A 84 0.86 17.72 3.33
C ARG A 84 0.42 16.45 4.05
N SER A 85 -0.80 15.96 3.80
CA SER A 85 -1.31 14.71 4.40
C SER A 85 -0.38 13.52 4.14
N ARG A 86 0.19 13.40 2.93
CA ARG A 86 1.19 12.36 2.61
C ARG A 86 2.46 12.49 3.43
N LEU A 87 2.97 13.71 3.61
CA LEU A 87 4.16 13.99 4.43
C LEU A 87 3.90 13.82 5.94
N ASP A 88 2.65 13.88 6.38
CA ASP A 88 2.30 13.64 7.78
C ASP A 88 2.33 12.14 8.15
N ASN A 89 2.20 11.23 7.18
CA ASN A 89 2.11 9.80 7.49
C ASN A 89 3.48 9.26 7.93
N PRO A 90 3.56 8.53 9.05
CA PRO A 90 4.79 7.86 9.47
C PRO A 90 5.09 6.71 8.50
N LEU A 91 6.38 6.46 8.28
CA LEU A 91 6.84 5.30 7.52
C LEU A 91 7.31 4.19 8.47
N PRO A 92 6.91 2.93 8.24
CA PRO A 92 7.50 1.82 8.96
C PRO A 92 8.96 1.66 8.53
N MET A 93 9.84 1.40 9.50
CA MET A 93 11.26 1.12 9.23
C MET A 93 11.51 -0.38 9.19
N GLY A 94 12.59 -0.79 8.51
CA GLY A 94 13.02 -2.17 8.40
C GLY A 94 12.39 -2.95 7.25
N TYR A 95 13.09 -4.01 6.85
CA TYR A 95 12.69 -4.87 5.73
C TYR A 95 13.23 -6.31 5.86
N SER A 96 13.88 -6.65 6.98
CA SER A 96 14.53 -7.94 7.19
C SER A 96 14.49 -8.29 8.68
N CYS A 97 13.85 -9.42 9.01
CA CYS A 97 13.74 -9.89 10.38
C CYS A 97 13.73 -11.42 10.46
N ALA A 98 13.90 -11.95 11.67
CA ALA A 98 13.79 -13.37 11.94
C ALA A 98 13.13 -13.60 13.31
N GLY A 99 12.41 -14.71 13.42
CA GLY A 99 11.61 -14.98 14.61
C GLY A 99 10.82 -16.28 14.52
N ILE A 100 9.73 -16.36 15.29
CA ILE A 100 8.87 -17.54 15.40
C ILE A 100 7.49 -17.23 14.84
N VAL A 101 6.91 -18.16 14.07
CA VAL A 101 5.52 -18.05 13.60
C VAL A 101 4.56 -18.12 14.78
N LEU A 102 3.75 -17.08 14.98
CA LEU A 102 2.71 -16.99 16.01
C LEU A 102 1.37 -17.54 15.52
N GLU A 103 0.98 -17.17 14.30
CA GLU A 103 -0.31 -17.49 13.73
C GLU A 103 -0.19 -17.59 12.21
N THR A 104 -0.93 -18.53 11.60
CA THR A 104 -0.96 -18.75 10.16
C THR A 104 -2.34 -18.43 9.61
N GLY A 105 -2.40 -17.63 8.56
CA GLY A 105 -3.64 -17.33 7.86
C GLY A 105 -4.12 -18.53 7.04
N ALA A 106 -5.40 -18.51 6.68
CA ALA A 106 -5.96 -19.49 5.75
C ALA A 106 -5.13 -19.55 4.46
N GLN A 107 -5.04 -20.73 3.83
CA GLN A 107 -4.27 -20.98 2.59
C GLN A 107 -2.73 -20.97 2.74
N LEU A 108 -2.18 -20.70 3.93
CA LEU A 108 -0.76 -20.93 4.21
C LEU A 108 -0.56 -22.34 4.77
N SER A 109 0.26 -23.15 4.10
CA SER A 109 0.47 -24.57 4.45
C SER A 109 1.94 -24.98 4.59
N ASP A 110 2.85 -24.11 4.14
CA ASP A 110 4.29 -24.34 4.08
C ASP A 110 5.06 -23.90 5.33
N VAL A 111 4.37 -23.27 6.29
CA VAL A 111 4.88 -22.96 7.63
C VAL A 111 3.79 -23.22 8.67
N ARG A 112 4.19 -23.49 9.92
CA ARG A 112 3.31 -23.79 11.05
C ARG A 112 3.62 -22.88 12.22
N VAL A 113 2.64 -22.72 13.11
CA VAL A 113 2.84 -22.04 14.41
C VAL A 113 3.99 -22.73 15.15
N GLY A 114 4.93 -21.93 15.64
CA GLY A 114 6.15 -22.39 16.31
C GLY A 114 7.38 -22.52 15.40
N ASP A 115 7.22 -22.49 14.06
CA ASP A 115 8.37 -22.63 13.16
C ASP A 115 9.31 -21.41 13.26
N PRO A 116 10.63 -21.61 13.33
CA PRO A 116 11.60 -20.54 13.21
C PRO A 116 11.76 -20.13 11.74
N VAL A 117 11.62 -18.84 11.47
CA VAL A 117 11.62 -18.28 10.12
C VAL A 117 12.47 -17.02 10.02
N ALA A 118 12.98 -16.77 8.81
CA ALA A 118 13.45 -15.46 8.37
C ALA A 118 12.43 -14.85 7.41
N CYS A 119 12.31 -13.54 7.45
CA CYS A 119 11.33 -12.77 6.71
C CYS A 119 11.97 -11.56 6.04
N ALA A 120 11.42 -11.15 4.89
CA ALA A 120 11.85 -9.97 4.16
C ALA A 120 10.67 -9.12 3.67
N GLY A 121 10.99 -7.96 3.09
CA GLY A 121 10.06 -7.08 2.40
C GLY A 121 9.78 -5.80 3.19
N ALA A 122 10.04 -4.66 2.55
CA ALA A 122 9.72 -3.35 3.14
C ALA A 122 8.19 -3.19 3.24
N GLY A 123 7.69 -2.85 4.44
CA GLY A 123 6.26 -2.85 4.73
C GLY A 123 5.72 -4.17 5.28
N TYR A 124 6.49 -5.26 5.18
CA TYR A 124 6.14 -6.59 5.72
C TYR A 124 7.06 -6.97 6.89
N ALA A 125 8.35 -7.18 6.65
CA ALA A 125 9.36 -7.52 7.66
C ALA A 125 9.96 -6.27 8.33
N ASN A 126 9.10 -5.47 8.96
CA ASN A 126 9.49 -4.20 9.58
C ASN A 126 10.27 -4.44 10.90
N HIS A 127 10.95 -3.41 11.40
CA HIS A 127 11.48 -3.33 12.75
C HIS A 127 10.34 -3.23 13.76
N ALA A 128 9.67 -4.33 13.97
CA ALA A 128 8.47 -4.44 14.77
C ALA A 128 8.46 -5.78 15.51
N GLN A 129 7.90 -5.79 16.72
CA GLN A 129 7.87 -6.99 17.55
C GLN A 129 7.00 -8.10 16.95
N VAL A 130 5.92 -7.76 16.23
CA VAL A 130 5.13 -8.73 15.45
C VAL A 130 4.91 -8.19 14.03
N ASN A 131 5.18 -9.02 13.03
CA ASN A 131 4.99 -8.66 11.62
C ASN A 131 4.00 -9.61 10.95
N TYR A 132 3.10 -9.07 10.13
CA TYR A 132 2.41 -9.85 9.11
C TYR A 132 3.31 -9.97 7.88
N VAL A 133 3.56 -11.20 7.43
CA VAL A 133 4.44 -11.48 6.30
C VAL A 133 3.72 -12.43 5.31
N PRO A 134 3.63 -12.09 4.02
CA PRO A 134 3.10 -12.98 2.99
C PRO A 134 3.97 -14.22 2.76
N ARG A 135 3.37 -15.31 2.28
CA ARG A 135 3.99 -16.62 2.03
C ARG A 135 5.37 -16.56 1.39
N ASN A 136 5.48 -15.84 0.27
CA ASN A 136 6.70 -15.83 -0.54
C ASN A 136 7.85 -15.00 0.06
N LEU A 137 7.57 -14.29 1.15
CA LEU A 137 8.54 -13.51 1.90
C LEU A 137 8.94 -14.18 3.22
N ILE A 138 8.48 -15.43 3.46
CA ILE A 138 8.82 -16.25 4.63
C ILE A 138 9.69 -17.44 4.21
N VAL A 139 10.78 -17.66 4.93
CA VAL A 139 11.67 -18.82 4.74
C VAL A 139 11.91 -19.53 6.08
N PRO A 140 11.56 -20.81 6.23
CA PRO A 140 11.97 -21.63 7.38
C PRO A 140 13.47 -21.64 7.56
N LEU A 141 13.94 -21.51 8.81
CA LEU A 141 15.37 -21.55 9.09
C LEU A 141 15.91 -22.97 8.84
N PRO A 142 17.00 -23.12 8.07
CA PRO A 142 17.64 -24.41 7.91
C PRO A 142 18.30 -24.88 9.22
N LEU A 143 18.57 -26.18 9.30
CA LEU A 143 19.40 -26.78 10.35
C LEU A 143 20.87 -26.78 9.91
N ASP A 144 21.77 -26.51 10.85
CA ASP A 144 23.20 -26.71 10.69
C ASP A 144 23.56 -28.21 10.68
N GLY A 145 24.83 -28.53 10.42
CA GLY A 145 25.33 -29.91 10.44
C GLY A 145 25.26 -30.60 11.82
N GLN A 146 24.80 -29.90 12.86
CA GLN A 146 24.55 -30.42 14.20
C GLN A 146 23.04 -30.49 14.54
N GLY A 147 22.16 -30.25 13.55
CA GLY A 147 20.71 -30.31 13.74
C GLY A 147 20.14 -29.11 14.52
N ARG A 148 20.83 -27.96 14.54
CA ARG A 148 20.38 -26.75 15.24
C ARG A 148 20.09 -25.64 14.23
N HIS A 149 19.09 -24.82 14.51
CA HIS A 149 18.87 -23.62 13.71
C HIS A 149 19.98 -22.59 13.94
N ILE A 150 20.29 -21.82 12.90
CA ILE A 150 21.15 -20.65 13.03
C ILE A 150 20.49 -19.61 13.96
N PRO A 151 21.29 -18.81 14.72
CA PRO A 151 20.76 -17.75 15.57
C PRO A 151 19.90 -16.73 14.81
N PHE A 152 18.85 -16.18 15.46
CA PHE A 152 17.92 -15.24 14.83
C PHE A 152 18.59 -13.93 14.39
N ASP A 153 19.59 -13.45 15.11
CA ASP A 153 20.37 -12.27 14.71
C ASP A 153 21.10 -12.51 13.39
N GLN A 154 21.69 -13.68 13.18
CA GLN A 154 22.28 -14.07 11.90
C GLN A 154 21.23 -14.31 10.81
N ALA A 155 20.12 -14.97 11.14
CA ALA A 155 19.02 -15.21 10.21
C ALA A 155 18.37 -13.91 9.70
N SER A 156 18.40 -12.84 10.51
CA SER A 156 17.89 -11.52 10.12
C SER A 156 18.65 -10.89 8.94
N PHE A 157 19.77 -11.46 8.50
CA PHE A 157 20.49 -11.07 7.28
C PHE A 157 19.88 -11.64 6.00
N ALA A 158 18.83 -12.48 6.08
CA ALA A 158 18.26 -13.17 4.91
C ALA A 158 18.00 -12.25 3.71
N ALA A 159 17.37 -11.10 3.92
CA ALA A 159 17.06 -10.16 2.85
C ALA A 159 18.34 -9.58 2.23
N VAL A 160 19.26 -9.06 3.05
CA VAL A 160 20.51 -8.44 2.56
C VAL A 160 21.42 -9.48 1.88
N GLY A 161 21.47 -10.69 2.43
CA GLY A 161 22.18 -11.82 1.84
C GLY A 161 21.58 -12.26 0.51
N ALA A 162 20.25 -12.23 0.36
CA ALA A 162 19.60 -12.47 -0.92
C ALA A 162 19.98 -11.41 -1.97
N ILE A 163 20.13 -10.13 -1.58
CA ILE A 163 20.62 -9.07 -2.48
C ILE A 163 22.03 -9.40 -2.98
N ALA A 164 22.94 -9.74 -2.06
CA ALA A 164 24.31 -10.10 -2.40
C ALA A 164 24.35 -11.34 -3.31
N LEU A 165 23.59 -12.38 -2.98
CA LEU A 165 23.55 -13.62 -3.75
C LEU A 165 22.95 -13.42 -5.15
N HIS A 166 21.91 -12.61 -5.28
CA HIS A 166 21.33 -12.31 -6.58
C HIS A 166 22.32 -11.59 -7.49
N ALA A 167 23.11 -10.64 -6.95
CA ALA A 167 24.17 -9.98 -7.69
C ALA A 167 25.19 -10.99 -8.24
N VAL A 168 25.69 -11.91 -7.39
CA VAL A 168 26.64 -12.95 -7.81
C VAL A 168 26.03 -13.86 -8.90
N ARG A 169 24.74 -14.20 -8.81
CA ARG A 169 24.05 -14.98 -9.84
C ARG A 169 23.96 -14.27 -11.18
N LEU A 170 23.74 -12.96 -11.20
CA LEU A 170 23.74 -12.17 -12.44
C LEU A 170 25.13 -12.09 -13.09
N ALA A 171 26.18 -12.07 -12.26
CA ALA A 171 27.55 -12.17 -12.75
C ALA A 171 27.77 -13.48 -13.53
N GLY A 172 27.19 -14.58 -13.04
CA GLY A 172 27.34 -15.90 -13.65
C GLY A 172 28.74 -16.48 -13.43
N THR A 173 29.38 -16.09 -12.32
CA THR A 173 30.74 -16.49 -11.95
C THR A 173 30.89 -18.01 -11.87
N GLN A 174 32.02 -18.50 -12.38
CA GLN A 174 32.40 -19.90 -12.37
C GLN A 174 33.49 -20.17 -11.33
N ILE A 175 33.65 -21.45 -10.97
CA ILE A 175 34.69 -21.90 -10.03
C ILE A 175 36.06 -21.52 -10.59
N GLY A 176 36.87 -20.83 -9.78
CA GLY A 176 38.24 -20.42 -10.13
C GLY A 176 38.35 -19.07 -10.84
N GLU A 177 37.24 -18.42 -11.20
CA GLU A 177 37.28 -17.07 -11.76
C GLU A 177 37.68 -16.00 -10.72
N SER A 178 38.09 -14.84 -11.22
CA SER A 178 38.50 -13.69 -10.45
C SER A 178 37.42 -12.59 -10.44
N ALA A 179 37.26 -11.91 -9.32
CA ALA A 179 36.28 -10.85 -9.16
C ALA A 179 36.81 -9.69 -8.31
N ALA A 180 36.39 -8.47 -8.65
CA ALA A 180 36.61 -7.29 -7.82
C ALA A 180 35.31 -6.80 -7.19
N VAL A 181 35.34 -6.38 -5.92
CA VAL A 181 34.20 -5.82 -5.20
C VAL A 181 34.53 -4.39 -4.78
N ILE A 182 33.90 -3.41 -5.43
CA ILE A 182 34.04 -1.99 -5.15
C ILE A 182 32.98 -1.56 -4.14
N GLY A 183 33.42 -1.14 -2.95
CA GLY A 183 32.60 -0.83 -1.79
C GLY A 183 32.46 -2.05 -0.87
N LEU A 184 33.25 -2.09 0.20
CA LEU A 184 33.26 -3.13 1.23
C LEU A 184 32.38 -2.75 2.43
N GLY A 185 31.21 -2.17 2.14
CA GLY A 185 30.12 -2.09 3.11
C GLY A 185 29.48 -3.47 3.33
N LEU A 186 28.33 -3.50 4.02
CA LEU A 186 27.65 -4.76 4.36
C LEU A 186 27.41 -5.68 3.15
N VAL A 187 26.81 -5.16 2.07
CA VAL A 187 26.51 -5.95 0.86
C VAL A 187 27.79 -6.41 0.16
N GLY A 188 28.80 -5.55 0.05
CA GLY A 188 30.07 -5.89 -0.59
C GLY A 188 30.83 -7.00 0.14
N LEU A 189 30.87 -6.94 1.47
CA LEU A 189 31.48 -8.00 2.29
C LEU A 189 30.74 -9.33 2.14
N LEU A 190 29.40 -9.32 2.03
CA LEU A 190 28.61 -10.51 1.75
C LEU A 190 28.87 -11.07 0.34
N ILE A 191 28.94 -10.21 -0.69
CA ILE A 191 29.31 -10.60 -2.06
C ILE A 191 30.68 -11.28 -2.05
N GLY A 192 31.66 -10.68 -1.39
CA GLY A 192 33.01 -11.23 -1.27
C GLY A 192 33.01 -12.64 -0.67
N GLN A 193 32.33 -12.85 0.46
CA GLN A 193 32.22 -14.18 1.08
C GLN A 193 31.52 -15.21 0.18
N ILE A 194 30.46 -14.82 -0.53
CA ILE A 194 29.75 -15.71 -1.46
C ILE A 194 30.65 -16.13 -2.62
N LEU A 195 31.43 -15.20 -3.18
CA LEU A 195 32.41 -15.48 -4.23
C LEU A 195 33.53 -16.41 -3.70
N LYS A 196 34.04 -16.17 -2.49
CA LYS A 196 35.00 -17.09 -1.84
C LYS A 196 34.40 -18.48 -1.65
N ALA A 197 33.11 -18.59 -1.31
CA ALA A 197 32.43 -19.88 -1.20
C ALA A 197 32.31 -20.64 -2.54
N GLN A 198 32.36 -19.94 -3.67
CA GLN A 198 32.47 -20.48 -5.05
C GLN A 198 33.92 -20.73 -5.49
N SER A 199 34.90 -20.56 -4.60
CA SER A 199 36.33 -20.65 -4.90
C SER A 199 36.82 -19.64 -5.94
N CYS A 200 36.17 -18.47 -6.02
CA CYS A 200 36.69 -17.35 -6.79
C CYS A 200 37.87 -16.68 -6.07
N ARG A 201 38.74 -16.03 -6.83
CA ARG A 201 39.72 -15.06 -6.31
C ARG A 201 39.04 -13.69 -6.21
N VAL A 202 39.12 -13.03 -5.06
CA VAL A 202 38.35 -11.81 -4.76
C VAL A 202 39.27 -10.68 -4.31
N ILE A 203 39.21 -9.59 -5.05
CA ILE A 203 39.90 -8.33 -4.75
C ILE A 203 38.88 -7.33 -4.19
N GLY A 204 39.12 -6.80 -2.99
CA GLY A 204 38.25 -5.83 -2.33
C GLY A 204 38.77 -4.40 -2.46
N VAL A 205 37.87 -3.44 -2.72
CA VAL A 205 38.23 -2.03 -2.77
C VAL A 205 37.30 -1.19 -1.90
N ASP A 206 37.83 -0.46 -0.93
CA ASP A 206 37.06 0.49 -0.12
C ASP A 206 37.96 1.59 0.45
N PRO A 207 37.50 2.86 0.51
CA PRO A 207 38.29 3.95 1.08
C PRO A 207 38.51 3.83 2.59
N ILE A 208 37.72 3.04 3.33
CA ILE A 208 37.78 2.97 4.79
C ILE A 208 38.66 1.79 5.24
N ASP A 209 39.73 2.08 5.98
CA ASP A 209 40.73 1.11 6.44
C ASP A 209 40.11 -0.05 7.22
N SER A 210 39.25 0.25 8.21
CA SER A 210 38.62 -0.79 9.04
C SER A 210 37.74 -1.77 8.24
N ARG A 211 37.19 -1.35 7.09
CA ARG A 211 36.45 -2.25 6.19
C ARG A 211 37.36 -3.15 5.39
N ARG A 212 38.55 -2.66 5.02
CA ARG A 212 39.59 -3.46 4.36
C ARG A 212 40.21 -4.47 5.32
N ASP A 213 40.43 -4.08 6.57
CA ASP A 213 40.90 -4.98 7.63
C ASP A 213 39.89 -6.11 7.85
N LEU A 214 38.60 -5.78 7.93
CA LEU A 214 37.53 -6.76 8.04
C LEU A 214 37.43 -7.66 6.80
N ALA A 215 37.56 -7.10 5.59
CA ALA A 215 37.60 -7.88 4.35
C ALA A 215 38.75 -8.89 4.32
N THR A 216 39.91 -8.52 4.86
CA THR A 216 41.05 -9.44 5.02
C THR A 216 40.71 -10.53 6.04
N LEU A 217 40.11 -10.16 7.19
CA LEU A 217 39.70 -11.12 8.23
C LEU A 217 38.70 -12.16 7.73
N ILE A 218 37.76 -11.78 6.86
CA ILE A 218 36.78 -12.69 6.26
C ILE A 218 37.32 -13.47 5.04
N GLY A 219 38.59 -13.25 4.66
CA GLY A 219 39.31 -14.08 3.69
C GLY A 219 39.27 -13.60 2.23
N LEU A 220 39.13 -12.30 1.97
CA LEU A 220 39.42 -11.76 0.63
C LEU A 220 40.93 -11.89 0.32
N ASP A 221 41.27 -12.15 -0.94
CA ASP A 221 42.64 -12.47 -1.35
C ASP A 221 43.54 -11.24 -1.40
N SER A 222 42.96 -10.07 -1.70
CA SER A 222 43.66 -8.79 -1.69
C SER A 222 42.68 -7.65 -1.42
N VAL A 223 43.16 -6.59 -0.77
CA VAL A 223 42.38 -5.39 -0.49
C VAL A 223 43.19 -4.12 -0.74
N SER A 224 42.56 -3.06 -1.23
CA SER A 224 43.22 -1.76 -1.43
C SER A 224 42.24 -0.59 -1.29
N ASP A 225 42.78 0.61 -1.12
CA ASP A 225 41.99 1.83 -1.33
C ASP A 225 41.71 2.06 -2.85
N PRO A 226 40.77 2.95 -3.21
CA PRO A 226 40.43 3.20 -4.62
C PRO A 226 41.56 3.79 -5.48
N GLN A 227 42.53 4.50 -4.89
CA GLN A 227 43.64 5.11 -5.66
C GLN A 227 44.66 4.06 -6.08
N ASN A 228 44.87 3.06 -5.23
CA ASN A 228 45.83 1.96 -5.47
C ASN A 228 45.18 0.71 -6.09
N ALA A 229 43.86 0.72 -6.31
CA ALA A 229 43.10 -0.46 -6.75
C ALA A 229 43.52 -1.02 -8.10
N GLU A 230 43.81 -0.18 -9.09
CA GLU A 230 44.25 -0.66 -10.40
C GLU A 230 45.62 -1.35 -10.31
N MET A 231 46.57 -0.76 -9.59
CA MET A 231 47.90 -1.32 -9.38
C MET A 231 47.83 -2.64 -8.59
N ASN A 232 47.03 -2.68 -7.53
CA ASN A 232 46.80 -3.89 -6.74
C ASN A 232 46.17 -4.99 -7.61
N CYS A 233 45.18 -4.64 -8.43
CA CYS A 233 44.54 -5.59 -9.34
C CYS A 233 45.52 -6.15 -10.36
N ILE A 234 46.36 -5.32 -10.99
CA ILE A 234 47.35 -5.78 -11.97
C ILE A 234 48.39 -6.72 -11.32
N GLN A 235 48.74 -6.52 -10.05
CA GLN A 235 49.65 -7.41 -9.33
C GLN A 235 49.04 -8.79 -9.07
N VAL A 236 47.72 -8.87 -8.85
CA VAL A 236 47.01 -10.10 -8.49
C VAL A 236 46.44 -10.82 -9.71
N GLU A 237 45.94 -10.07 -10.68
CA GLU A 237 45.34 -10.48 -11.94
C GLU A 237 45.78 -9.51 -13.06
N PRO A 238 46.95 -9.74 -13.71
CA PRO A 238 47.53 -8.81 -14.69
C PRO A 238 46.62 -8.49 -15.90
N ALA A 239 45.71 -9.39 -16.25
CA ALA A 239 44.74 -9.19 -17.32
C ALA A 239 43.51 -8.37 -16.90
N GLY A 240 43.35 -8.11 -15.60
CA GLY A 240 42.09 -7.65 -14.98
C GLY A 240 41.20 -8.82 -14.56
N VAL A 241 40.12 -8.52 -13.83
CA VAL A 241 39.21 -9.53 -13.28
C VAL A 241 38.06 -9.90 -14.22
N ASP A 242 37.55 -11.13 -14.11
CA ASP A 242 36.43 -11.66 -14.89
C ASP A 242 35.12 -10.91 -14.63
N CYS A 243 34.89 -10.52 -13.37
CA CYS A 243 33.68 -9.83 -12.93
C CYS A 243 33.99 -8.68 -11.98
N VAL A 244 33.22 -7.59 -12.05
CA VAL A 244 33.32 -6.48 -11.08
C VAL A 244 31.96 -6.19 -10.49
N PHE A 245 31.88 -6.09 -9.16
CA PHE A 245 30.68 -5.74 -8.42
C PHE A 245 30.79 -4.32 -7.88
N ILE A 246 29.79 -3.48 -8.14
CA ILE A 246 29.71 -2.13 -7.58
C ILE A 246 28.68 -2.11 -6.46
N ALA A 247 29.17 -2.19 -5.23
CA ALA A 247 28.38 -2.16 -3.99
C ALA A 247 28.53 -0.81 -3.23
N ALA A 248 28.97 0.24 -3.93
CA ALA A 248 29.01 1.61 -3.43
C ALA A 248 27.65 2.31 -3.57
N ALA A 249 27.42 3.35 -2.78
CA ALA A 249 26.27 4.24 -2.92
C ALA A 249 26.73 5.70 -2.83
N GLY A 250 26.20 6.57 -3.68
CA GLY A 250 26.60 7.98 -3.68
C GLY A 250 26.28 8.69 -4.98
N LYS A 251 26.81 9.91 -5.13
CA LYS A 251 26.71 10.71 -6.36
C LYS A 251 28.00 10.72 -7.18
N ASP A 252 29.02 10.01 -6.71
CA ASP A 252 30.31 9.93 -7.36
C ASP A 252 30.27 8.94 -8.54
N HIS A 253 30.93 9.33 -9.62
CA HIS A 253 31.12 8.53 -10.83
C HIS A 253 32.37 7.64 -10.74
N GLY A 254 33.27 7.91 -9.78
CA GLY A 254 34.50 7.13 -9.56
C GLY A 254 34.31 5.61 -9.59
N PRO A 255 33.27 5.03 -8.93
CA PRO A 255 33.06 3.59 -8.93
C PRO A 255 32.82 2.96 -10.31
N THR A 256 32.14 3.63 -11.25
CA THR A 256 31.89 3.07 -12.60
C THR A 256 33.14 3.11 -13.47
N HIS A 257 33.94 4.16 -13.34
CA HIS A 257 35.23 4.28 -14.02
C HIS A 257 36.23 3.26 -13.50
N LEU A 258 36.34 3.14 -12.18
CA LEU A 258 37.20 2.15 -11.55
C LEU A 258 36.81 0.73 -11.96
N ALA A 259 35.50 0.42 -12.01
CA ALA A 259 35.06 -0.90 -12.46
C ALA A 259 35.54 -1.23 -13.89
N ALA A 260 35.49 -0.26 -14.81
CA ALA A 260 36.00 -0.45 -16.16
C ALA A 260 37.52 -0.62 -16.22
N ALA A 261 38.27 0.01 -15.29
CA ALA A 261 39.71 -0.14 -15.19
C ALA A 261 40.11 -1.55 -14.74
N LEU A 262 39.49 -2.05 -13.66
CA LEU A 262 39.78 -3.37 -13.07
C LEU A 262 39.35 -4.55 -13.95
N ALA A 263 38.34 -4.36 -14.79
CA ALA A 263 37.78 -5.37 -15.67
C ALA A 263 38.77 -5.84 -16.76
N ARG A 264 38.87 -7.14 -17.01
CA ARG A 264 39.51 -7.66 -18.23
C ARG A 264 38.65 -7.44 -19.49
N ASP A 265 39.21 -7.75 -20.65
CA ASP A 265 38.44 -7.83 -21.90
C ASP A 265 37.28 -8.84 -21.75
N ARG A 266 36.07 -8.43 -22.15
CA ARG A 266 34.79 -9.14 -22.05
C ARG A 266 34.32 -9.45 -20.63
N ALA A 267 34.84 -8.73 -19.63
CA ALA A 267 34.35 -8.87 -18.26
C ALA A 267 32.91 -8.34 -18.09
N LYS A 268 32.25 -8.81 -17.03
CA LYS A 268 30.91 -8.36 -16.66
C LYS A 268 30.95 -7.50 -15.41
N ILE A 269 30.24 -6.38 -15.45
CA ILE A 269 30.08 -5.44 -14.34
C ILE A 269 28.66 -5.56 -13.81
N VAL A 270 28.51 -5.77 -12.51
CA VAL A 270 27.22 -5.86 -11.81
C VAL A 270 27.07 -4.68 -10.85
N ALA A 271 26.17 -3.76 -11.18
CA ALA A 271 25.82 -2.65 -10.31
C ALA A 271 24.76 -3.08 -9.30
N VAL A 272 25.09 -3.03 -8.01
CA VAL A 272 24.20 -3.42 -6.90
C VAL A 272 23.75 -2.20 -6.10
N GLY A 273 24.66 -1.27 -5.86
CA GLY A 273 24.38 -0.06 -5.09
C GLY A 273 23.81 1.08 -5.94
N ALA A 274 23.28 2.09 -5.25
CA ALA A 274 22.71 3.29 -5.87
C ALA A 274 23.82 4.27 -6.29
N ILE A 275 24.31 4.11 -7.52
CA ILE A 275 25.33 4.96 -8.14
C ILE A 275 24.84 5.56 -9.46
N PRO A 276 25.36 6.73 -9.88
CA PRO A 276 25.17 7.21 -11.24
C PRO A 276 25.85 6.25 -12.24
N LEU A 277 25.16 5.93 -13.33
CA LEU A 277 25.69 5.10 -14.40
C LEU A 277 26.29 5.96 -15.52
N ASP A 278 27.36 6.70 -15.20
CA ASP A 278 28.18 7.35 -16.21
C ASP A 278 29.24 6.36 -16.69
N LEU A 279 29.08 5.84 -17.90
CA LEU A 279 29.87 4.72 -18.42
C LEU A 279 30.97 5.26 -19.34
N PRO A 280 32.27 5.05 -19.01
CA PRO A 280 33.35 5.49 -19.86
C PRO A 280 33.36 4.73 -21.20
N ARG A 281 32.82 5.38 -22.24
CA ARG A 281 32.55 4.76 -23.55
C ARG A 281 33.77 4.09 -24.16
N ARG A 282 34.96 4.69 -24.04
CA ARG A 282 36.19 4.17 -24.66
C ARG A 282 36.56 2.81 -24.08
N GLU A 283 36.53 2.67 -22.76
CA GLU A 283 36.89 1.47 -22.02
C GLU A 283 35.86 0.37 -22.25
N TYR A 284 34.56 0.69 -22.14
CA TYR A 284 33.47 -0.25 -22.42
C TYR A 284 33.49 -0.75 -23.86
N TYR A 285 33.76 0.13 -24.83
CA TYR A 285 33.85 -0.24 -26.24
C TYR A 285 35.10 -1.09 -26.53
N ARG A 286 36.27 -0.66 -26.05
CA ARG A 286 37.53 -1.35 -26.33
C ARG A 286 37.59 -2.74 -25.71
N LYS A 287 37.13 -2.86 -24.46
CA LYS A 287 37.15 -4.12 -23.70
C LYS A 287 35.88 -4.94 -23.91
N GLU A 288 34.90 -4.48 -24.69
CA GLU A 288 33.61 -5.18 -24.90
C GLU A 288 32.91 -5.53 -23.55
N LEU A 289 32.84 -4.57 -22.63
CA LEU A 289 32.30 -4.80 -21.29
C LEU A 289 30.77 -4.88 -21.30
N SER A 290 30.23 -5.76 -20.46
CA SER A 290 28.78 -5.84 -20.20
C SER A 290 28.44 -5.26 -18.82
N LEU A 291 27.33 -4.51 -18.73
CA LEU A 291 26.80 -4.00 -17.46
C LEU A 291 25.43 -4.58 -17.19
N VAL A 292 25.22 -5.06 -15.96
CA VAL A 292 23.92 -5.49 -15.46
C VAL A 292 23.60 -4.75 -14.17
N VAL A 293 22.38 -4.25 -14.04
CA VAL A 293 21.89 -3.65 -12.79
C VAL A 293 21.11 -4.69 -12.01
N SER A 294 21.55 -4.99 -10.79
CA SER A 294 20.94 -6.01 -9.93
C SER A 294 19.64 -5.52 -9.32
N ARG A 295 18.57 -6.33 -9.45
CA ARG A 295 17.27 -6.04 -8.85
C ARG A 295 17.21 -6.60 -7.44
N SER A 296 17.60 -5.83 -6.42
CA SER A 296 17.38 -6.15 -5.00
C SER A 296 17.51 -7.66 -4.70
N TYR A 297 16.49 -8.31 -4.13
CA TYR A 297 16.48 -9.74 -3.79
C TYR A 297 16.28 -10.70 -4.99
N GLY A 298 16.01 -10.17 -6.18
CA GLY A 298 15.79 -10.94 -7.41
C GLY A 298 14.36 -10.91 -7.96
N PRO A 299 14.05 -11.83 -8.90
CA PRO A 299 12.71 -12.06 -9.44
C PRO A 299 11.65 -12.26 -8.35
N GLY A 300 10.46 -11.69 -8.55
CA GLY A 300 9.43 -11.53 -7.51
C GLY A 300 9.35 -10.08 -7.01
N ARG A 301 10.50 -9.40 -6.94
CA ARG A 301 10.52 -8.05 -6.38
C ARG A 301 9.81 -7.06 -7.29
N TYR A 302 8.93 -6.26 -6.71
CA TYR A 302 8.04 -5.31 -7.39
C TYR A 302 6.91 -5.99 -8.19
N ASP A 303 6.62 -7.26 -7.90
CA ASP A 303 5.50 -8.00 -8.46
C ASP A 303 4.50 -8.33 -7.34
N SER A 304 3.33 -7.68 -7.37
CA SER A 304 2.30 -7.86 -6.34
C SER A 304 1.72 -9.27 -6.35
N GLU A 305 1.64 -9.95 -7.51
CA GLU A 305 1.20 -11.34 -7.59
C GLU A 305 2.11 -12.25 -6.78
N TYR A 306 3.41 -11.97 -6.81
CA TYR A 306 4.41 -12.70 -6.05
C TYR A 306 4.48 -12.29 -4.57
N GLU A 307 4.67 -10.99 -4.29
CA GLU A 307 4.90 -10.47 -2.93
C GLU A 307 3.61 -10.43 -2.09
N ASP A 308 2.50 -9.93 -2.63
CA ASP A 308 1.27 -9.68 -1.87
C ASP A 308 0.34 -10.90 -1.85
N TYR A 309 0.20 -11.58 -3.00
CA TYR A 309 -0.72 -12.72 -3.16
C TYR A 309 -0.05 -14.09 -3.02
N GLY A 310 1.27 -14.14 -2.89
CA GLY A 310 2.00 -15.40 -2.70
C GLY A 310 1.92 -16.36 -3.89
N ARG A 311 1.64 -15.85 -5.10
CA ARG A 311 1.61 -16.64 -6.35
C ARG A 311 3.03 -16.75 -6.90
N ASP A 312 3.62 -17.93 -6.73
CA ASP A 312 5.00 -18.19 -7.18
C ASP A 312 5.07 -18.38 -8.71
N TYR A 313 6.27 -18.18 -9.26
CA TYR A 313 6.54 -18.45 -10.67
C TYR A 313 6.69 -19.96 -10.89
N PRO A 314 6.36 -20.48 -12.09
CA PRO A 314 6.66 -21.86 -12.38
C PRO A 314 8.19 -22.06 -12.40
N VAL A 315 8.68 -23.01 -11.60
CA VAL A 315 10.11 -23.22 -11.31
C VAL A 315 10.97 -23.42 -12.57
N GLY A 316 10.38 -23.95 -13.66
CA GLY A 316 11.06 -24.14 -14.95
C GLY A 316 11.40 -22.83 -15.69
N TYR A 317 10.70 -21.73 -15.38
CA TYR A 317 10.96 -20.42 -15.96
C TYR A 317 11.77 -19.52 -15.03
N VAL A 318 11.50 -19.58 -13.72
CA VAL A 318 12.19 -18.75 -12.73
C VAL A 318 12.61 -19.61 -11.54
N ARG A 319 13.87 -20.05 -11.55
CA ARG A 319 14.42 -20.89 -10.47
C ARG A 319 14.76 -20.11 -9.20
N TRP A 320 15.21 -18.87 -9.34
CA TRP A 320 15.82 -18.09 -8.26
C TRP A 320 15.01 -16.83 -7.96
N THR A 321 13.87 -17.02 -7.30
CA THR A 321 13.03 -15.94 -6.78
C THR A 321 13.62 -15.34 -5.49
N GLU A 322 13.03 -14.25 -4.98
CA GLU A 322 13.41 -13.65 -3.69
C GLU A 322 13.49 -14.70 -2.57
N ARG A 323 12.47 -15.57 -2.51
CA ARG A 323 12.38 -16.64 -1.50
C ARG A 323 13.51 -17.64 -1.63
N GLU A 324 13.81 -18.04 -2.86
CA GLU A 324 14.87 -19.01 -3.14
C GLU A 324 16.27 -18.40 -2.93
N ASN A 325 16.46 -17.11 -3.19
CA ASN A 325 17.69 -16.39 -2.86
C ASN A 325 17.89 -16.32 -1.33
N MET A 326 16.85 -15.98 -0.57
CA MET A 326 16.90 -15.98 0.89
C MET A 326 17.22 -17.37 1.44
N ARG A 327 16.52 -18.42 0.97
CA ARG A 327 16.77 -19.80 1.41
C ARG A 327 18.20 -20.26 1.10
N ALA A 328 18.68 -19.98 -0.11
CA ALA A 328 20.05 -20.33 -0.49
C ALA A 328 21.09 -19.60 0.38
N PHE A 329 20.87 -18.32 0.70
CA PHE A 329 21.75 -17.57 1.60
C PHE A 329 21.74 -18.13 3.03
N LEU A 330 20.55 -18.42 3.59
CA LEU A 330 20.44 -19.03 4.93
C LEU A 330 21.16 -20.39 4.98
N ASN A 331 21.12 -21.18 3.91
CA ASN A 331 21.90 -22.42 3.81
C ASN A 331 23.42 -22.17 3.79
N LEU A 332 23.90 -21.06 3.21
CA LEU A 332 25.31 -20.69 3.29
C LEU A 332 25.73 -20.37 4.73
N LEU A 333 24.86 -19.73 5.51
CA LEU A 333 25.09 -19.48 6.95
C LEU A 333 25.12 -20.79 7.75
N ALA A 334 24.10 -21.64 7.58
CA ALA A 334 24.00 -22.92 8.28
C ALA A 334 25.20 -23.85 7.99
N ASN A 335 25.70 -23.82 6.75
CA ASN A 335 26.91 -24.56 6.35
C ASN A 335 28.22 -23.81 6.64
N ARG A 336 28.17 -22.65 7.31
CA ARG A 336 29.33 -21.82 7.67
C ARG A 336 30.21 -21.43 6.49
N ARG A 337 29.63 -21.35 5.29
CA ARG A 337 30.29 -20.86 4.07
C ARG A 337 30.30 -19.33 4.01
N VAL A 338 29.39 -18.69 4.76
CA VAL A 338 29.34 -17.25 5.01
C VAL A 338 29.22 -17.06 6.52
N ASN A 339 29.94 -16.09 7.07
CA ASN A 339 29.88 -15.71 8.48
C ASN A 339 29.49 -14.23 8.61
N VAL A 340 28.36 -13.98 9.26
CA VAL A 340 27.83 -12.62 9.47
C VAL A 340 28.15 -12.07 10.85
N GLU A 341 28.64 -12.89 11.79
CA GLU A 341 28.96 -12.45 13.15
C GLU A 341 29.93 -11.25 13.17
N PRO A 342 31.03 -11.22 12.40
CA PRO A 342 31.93 -10.07 12.35
C PRO A 342 31.31 -8.82 11.71
N LEU A 343 30.18 -8.96 11.02
CA LEU A 343 29.49 -7.87 10.34
C LEU A 343 28.47 -7.17 11.26
N ILE A 344 28.15 -7.78 12.41
CA ILE A 344 27.23 -7.22 13.42
C ILE A 344 28.03 -6.26 14.32
N THR A 345 27.86 -4.96 14.10
CA THR A 345 28.60 -3.96 14.89
C THR A 345 27.96 -3.75 16.26
N HIS A 346 26.63 -3.75 16.34
CA HIS A 346 25.90 -3.56 17.58
C HIS A 346 24.68 -4.48 17.65
N ARG A 347 24.34 -4.90 18.87
CA ARG A 347 23.06 -5.51 19.23
C ARG A 347 22.40 -4.60 20.26
N ILE A 348 21.19 -4.14 19.98
CA ILE A 348 20.47 -3.20 20.85
C ILE A 348 19.03 -3.65 21.07
N PRO A 349 18.40 -3.31 22.20
CA PRO A 349 16.97 -3.53 22.38
C PRO A 349 16.15 -2.58 21.49
N VAL A 350 14.93 -2.99 21.13
CA VAL A 350 14.01 -2.19 20.30
C VAL A 350 13.77 -0.77 20.82
N ASP A 351 13.69 -0.56 22.14
CA ASP A 351 13.47 0.76 22.73
C ASP A 351 14.63 1.73 22.48
N SER A 352 15.83 1.22 22.18
CA SER A 352 17.01 2.01 21.82
C SER A 352 17.18 2.20 20.31
N ALA A 353 16.24 1.74 19.48
CA ALA A 353 16.33 1.85 18.02
C ALA A 353 16.65 3.27 17.50
N PRO A 354 16.12 4.39 18.07
CA PRO A 354 16.48 5.73 17.60
C PRO A 354 17.98 6.02 17.64
N SER A 355 18.69 5.54 18.68
CA SER A 355 20.15 5.69 18.80
C SER A 355 20.92 4.94 17.69
N ALA A 356 20.37 3.82 17.19
CA ALA A 356 20.93 3.07 16.06
C ALA A 356 21.04 3.94 14.81
N TYR A 357 20.01 4.76 14.57
CA TYR A 357 19.93 5.62 13.40
C TYR A 357 20.83 6.84 13.47
N GLU A 358 21.12 7.32 14.68
CA GLU A 358 22.11 8.37 14.90
C GLU A 358 23.54 7.86 14.59
N MET A 359 23.85 6.63 14.99
CA MET A 359 25.16 6.02 14.76
C MET A 359 25.40 5.54 13.31
N LEU A 360 24.37 5.35 12.47
CA LEU A 360 24.55 4.95 11.05
C LEU A 360 25.39 5.95 10.21
N SER A 361 25.58 7.16 10.72
CA SER A 361 26.46 8.15 10.10
C SER A 361 27.94 7.81 10.22
N ARG A 362 28.31 7.02 11.24
CA ARG A 362 29.70 6.65 11.54
C ARG A 362 30.21 5.58 10.56
N PRO A 363 31.44 5.72 10.03
CA PRO A 363 31.98 4.83 9.00
C PRO A 363 32.27 3.40 9.48
N ASP A 364 32.51 3.23 10.78
CA ASP A 364 32.81 1.95 11.44
C ASP A 364 31.58 1.08 11.70
N VAL A 365 30.37 1.66 11.62
CA VAL A 365 29.12 0.91 11.75
C VAL A 365 28.76 0.29 10.40
N LEU A 366 28.61 -1.04 10.37
CA LEU A 366 28.21 -1.79 9.17
C LEU A 366 26.76 -2.25 9.25
N SER A 367 26.38 -2.82 10.39
CA SER A 367 25.02 -3.25 10.66
C SER A 367 24.70 -3.19 12.15
N VAL A 368 23.42 -3.01 12.46
CA VAL A 368 22.90 -3.02 13.83
C VAL A 368 21.75 -4.02 13.89
N VAL A 369 21.82 -4.96 14.82
CA VAL A 369 20.72 -5.89 15.08
C VAL A 369 19.85 -5.32 16.20
N ILE A 370 18.57 -5.12 15.91
CA ILE A 370 17.56 -4.83 16.94
C ILE A 370 17.06 -6.15 17.50
N GLN A 371 17.14 -6.28 18.82
CA GLN A 371 16.65 -7.42 19.59
C GLN A 371 15.31 -7.09 20.24
N TYR A 372 14.45 -8.09 20.27
CA TYR A 372 13.11 -8.02 20.85
C TYR A 372 13.00 -8.96 22.04
N PRO A 373 12.18 -8.64 23.05
CA PRO A 373 11.91 -9.56 24.15
C PRO A 373 11.35 -10.89 23.63
N ALA A 374 11.87 -12.00 24.15
CA ALA A 374 11.44 -13.35 23.76
C ALA A 374 10.02 -13.69 24.22
N ASN A 375 9.47 -12.91 25.16
CA ASN A 375 8.11 -13.10 25.60
C ASN A 375 7.16 -12.75 24.46
N THR A 376 6.24 -13.66 24.13
CA THR A 376 5.01 -13.28 23.44
C THR A 376 4.47 -12.07 24.21
N PRO A 377 4.22 -10.92 23.54
CA PRO A 377 3.60 -9.81 24.25
C PRO A 377 2.40 -10.39 24.99
N SER A 378 2.26 -10.11 26.28
CA SER A 378 1.04 -10.42 27.02
C SER A 378 -0.05 -9.64 26.31
N LEU A 379 -0.62 -10.25 25.27
CA LEU A 379 -1.77 -9.73 24.58
C LEU A 379 -2.78 -9.60 25.73
N PRO A 380 -3.26 -8.39 26.06
CA PRO A 380 -4.53 -8.37 26.74
C PRO A 380 -5.45 -9.21 25.83
N ALA A 381 -6.37 -9.97 26.40
CA ALA A 381 -7.34 -10.74 25.61
C ALA A 381 -8.09 -9.89 24.56
N SER A 382 -7.89 -8.56 24.58
CA SER A 382 -8.12 -7.62 23.52
C SER A 382 -6.84 -6.85 23.13
N GLY A 383 -6.45 -6.86 21.85
CA GLY A 383 -5.34 -6.10 21.23
C GLY A 383 -5.53 -4.57 21.20
N VAL A 384 -6.40 -4.04 22.06
CA VAL A 384 -6.73 -2.63 22.20
C VAL A 384 -5.56 -1.83 22.72
N ILE A 385 -5.10 -0.88 21.90
CA ILE A 385 -4.22 0.19 22.35
C ILE A 385 -5.05 1.43 22.59
N THR A 386 -5.22 1.77 23.87
CA THR A 386 -5.76 3.06 24.29
C THR A 386 -4.76 4.15 23.94
N THR A 387 -5.22 5.22 23.28
CA THR A 387 -4.35 6.36 22.99
C THR A 387 -4.04 7.11 24.28
N LYS A 388 -2.80 7.60 24.43
CA LYS A 388 -2.40 8.50 25.54
C LYS A 388 -2.96 9.92 25.31
N ILE A 389 -4.22 10.05 24.92
CA ILE A 389 -4.96 11.30 25.09
C ILE A 389 -5.35 11.31 26.56
N GLY A 390 -4.37 11.60 27.42
CA GLY A 390 -4.49 11.46 28.86
C GLY A 390 -5.66 12.28 29.39
N ALA A 391 -6.43 11.73 30.32
CA ALA A 391 -7.17 12.41 31.39
C ALA A 391 -7.98 13.71 31.08
N LEU A 392 -8.13 14.13 29.82
CA LEU A 392 -8.71 15.40 29.38
C LEU A 392 -10.02 15.23 28.63
N SER A 393 -10.49 14.00 28.45
CA SER A 393 -11.91 13.75 28.60
C SER A 393 -12.03 12.92 29.86
N LYS A 394 -12.34 13.57 31.00
CA LYS A 394 -13.29 12.92 31.91
C LYS A 394 -14.39 12.48 30.97
N SER A 395 -14.54 11.17 30.78
CA SER A 395 -15.70 10.56 30.15
C SER A 395 -16.90 11.16 30.85
N THR A 396 -17.37 12.31 30.38
CA THR A 396 -18.67 12.80 30.76
C THR A 396 -19.56 11.72 30.22
N ASN A 397 -20.38 11.16 31.10
CA ASN A 397 -21.38 10.15 30.76
C ASN A 397 -22.50 10.78 29.92
N ASP A 398 -22.15 11.74 29.05
CA ASP A 398 -23.01 12.51 28.19
C ASP A 398 -23.39 11.58 27.05
N ARG A 399 -24.43 10.78 27.28
CA ARG A 399 -25.21 10.07 26.26
C ARG A 399 -25.80 10.99 25.18
N LYS A 400 -25.35 12.24 25.08
CA LYS A 400 -25.74 13.24 24.09
C LYS A 400 -24.95 13.13 22.78
N LYS A 401 -23.80 12.44 22.76
CA LYS A 401 -22.98 12.27 21.55
C LYS A 401 -23.07 10.83 21.02
N ILE A 402 -23.07 10.68 19.70
CA ILE A 402 -22.99 9.40 19.01
C ILE A 402 -21.55 8.89 19.12
N GLY A 403 -21.37 7.69 19.66
CA GLY A 403 -20.10 6.99 19.58
C GLY A 403 -19.88 6.41 18.19
N LEU A 404 -18.92 6.96 17.45
CA LEU A 404 -18.61 6.54 16.08
C LEU A 404 -17.23 5.90 16.01
N SER A 405 -17.19 4.67 15.50
CA SER A 405 -15.95 3.96 15.21
C SER A 405 -15.68 3.85 13.71
N PHE A 406 -14.42 3.66 13.33
CA PHE A 406 -13.99 3.72 11.94
C PHE A 406 -13.20 2.47 11.55
N ILE A 407 -13.63 1.76 10.51
CA ILE A 407 -13.01 0.53 10.02
C ILE A 407 -12.38 0.82 8.66
N GLY A 408 -11.04 0.83 8.62
CA GLY A 408 -10.28 1.22 7.44
C GLY A 408 -9.83 2.68 7.47
N ALA A 409 -8.63 2.93 8.00
CA ALA A 409 -7.99 4.25 8.00
C ALA A 409 -7.09 4.50 6.76
N GLY A 410 -7.62 4.18 5.57
CA GLY A 410 -6.93 4.41 4.29
C GLY A 410 -6.77 5.90 3.95
N MET A 411 -6.10 6.20 2.84
CA MET A 411 -5.88 7.60 2.42
C MET A 411 -7.19 8.34 2.17
N PHE A 412 -8.16 7.70 1.51
CA PHE A 412 -9.48 8.30 1.27
C PHE A 412 -10.21 8.64 2.58
N ALA A 413 -10.22 7.72 3.54
CA ALA A 413 -10.78 7.97 4.87
C ALA A 413 -10.11 9.17 5.55
N LYS A 414 -8.77 9.23 5.57
CA LYS A 414 -7.99 10.29 6.23
C LYS A 414 -8.12 11.66 5.54
N ASP A 415 -8.23 11.69 4.22
CA ASP A 415 -8.25 12.92 3.44
C ASP A 415 -9.67 13.49 3.25
N VAL A 416 -10.70 12.64 3.26
CA VAL A 416 -12.08 13.01 2.90
C VAL A 416 -13.06 12.81 4.06
N LEU A 417 -13.19 11.58 4.57
CA LEU A 417 -14.26 11.22 5.53
C LEU A 417 -13.97 11.73 6.95
N LEU A 418 -12.79 11.42 7.50
CA LEU A 418 -12.40 11.78 8.87
C LEU A 418 -12.37 13.31 9.13
N PRO A 419 -11.90 14.17 8.20
CA PRO A 419 -12.01 15.61 8.36
C PRO A 419 -13.45 16.13 8.40
N ALA A 420 -14.41 15.45 7.77
CA ALA A 420 -15.82 15.80 7.86
C ALA A 420 -16.41 15.41 9.22
N VAL A 421 -16.13 14.19 9.69
CA VAL A 421 -16.59 13.67 10.98
C VAL A 421 -16.03 14.48 12.15
N ARG A 422 -14.74 14.81 12.15
CA ARG A 422 -14.07 15.51 13.26
C ARG A 422 -14.67 16.89 13.56
N ARG A 423 -15.35 17.52 12.60
CA ARG A 423 -16.00 18.82 12.77
C ARG A 423 -17.39 18.73 13.40
N MET A 424 -17.92 17.52 13.63
CA MET A 424 -19.26 17.31 14.17
C MET A 424 -19.21 17.25 15.70
N GLU A 425 -19.83 18.22 16.37
CA GLU A 425 -19.84 18.29 17.84
C GLU A 425 -20.67 17.17 18.49
N SER A 426 -21.64 16.62 17.74
CA SER A 426 -22.51 15.52 18.18
C SER A 426 -21.87 14.14 18.08
N VAL A 427 -20.62 14.04 17.62
CA VAL A 427 -19.90 12.78 17.45
C VAL A 427 -18.74 12.68 18.44
N GLU A 428 -18.60 11.51 19.06
CA GLU A 428 -17.42 11.08 19.79
C GLU A 428 -16.69 10.00 18.96
N LEU A 429 -15.42 10.22 18.64
CA LEU A 429 -14.60 9.24 17.92
C LEU A 429 -14.10 8.16 18.89
N ARG A 430 -14.62 6.94 18.74
CA ARG A 430 -14.43 5.82 19.66
C ARG A 430 -13.18 5.00 19.29
N GLY A 431 -13.35 4.00 18.41
CA GLY A 431 -12.28 3.12 17.95
C GLY A 431 -11.94 3.35 16.48
N VAL A 432 -10.66 3.19 16.12
CA VAL A 432 -10.22 3.12 14.72
C VAL A 432 -9.49 1.81 14.43
N ILE A 433 -9.81 1.20 13.30
CA ILE A 433 -9.29 -0.08 12.85
C ILE A 433 -8.50 0.08 11.57
N SER A 434 -7.33 -0.56 11.53
CA SER A 434 -6.58 -0.77 10.30
C SER A 434 -5.85 -2.10 10.37
N ALA A 435 -5.78 -2.82 9.24
CA ALA A 435 -5.06 -4.08 9.15
C ALA A 435 -3.55 -3.94 9.46
N GLY A 436 -3.00 -2.72 9.36
CA GLY A 436 -1.66 -2.39 9.84
C GLY A 436 -1.73 -1.57 11.13
N GLY A 437 -1.12 -2.06 12.21
CA GLY A 437 -1.13 -1.42 13.52
C GLY A 437 -0.64 0.03 13.51
N LEU A 438 0.42 0.33 12.75
CA LEU A 438 0.94 1.69 12.60
C LEU A 438 -0.10 2.67 12.04
N ASN A 439 -0.85 2.26 11.02
CA ASN A 439 -1.88 3.10 10.43
C ASN A 439 -3.03 3.35 11.41
N ALA A 440 -3.41 2.34 12.19
CA ALA A 440 -4.43 2.47 13.22
C ALA A 440 -3.99 3.47 14.31
N ARG A 441 -2.77 3.31 14.84
CA ARG A 441 -2.20 4.22 15.85
C ARG A 441 -2.11 5.66 15.35
N PHE A 442 -1.58 5.85 14.15
CA PHE A 442 -1.43 7.18 13.55
C PHE A 442 -2.80 7.86 13.35
N ALA A 443 -3.78 7.15 12.81
CA ALA A 443 -5.13 7.70 12.65
C ALA A 443 -5.75 8.07 14.01
N ALA A 444 -5.51 7.25 15.03
CA ALA A 444 -6.05 7.49 16.36
C ALA A 444 -5.52 8.78 16.98
N GLU A 445 -4.20 8.99 16.97
CA GLU A 445 -3.59 10.22 17.47
C GLU A 445 -3.95 11.44 16.61
N LYS A 446 -3.86 11.31 15.28
CA LYS A 446 -4.10 12.43 14.36
C LYS A 446 -5.52 12.97 14.47
N PHE A 447 -6.51 12.09 14.59
CA PHE A 447 -7.93 12.47 14.55
C PHE A 447 -8.60 12.50 15.93
N GLY A 448 -7.95 11.97 16.97
CA GLY A 448 -8.48 11.99 18.34
C GLY A 448 -9.42 10.83 18.66
N PHE A 449 -9.11 9.61 18.20
CA PHE A 449 -9.84 8.41 18.62
C PHE A 449 -9.38 7.97 20.02
N ASN A 450 -10.32 7.46 20.82
CA ASN A 450 -10.06 6.97 22.17
C ASN A 450 -9.18 5.71 22.20
N TYR A 451 -9.30 4.85 21.19
CA TYR A 451 -8.48 3.66 21.07
C TYR A 451 -8.30 3.22 19.62
N CYS A 452 -7.31 2.35 19.39
CA CYS A 452 -7.04 1.74 18.10
C CYS A 452 -6.82 0.24 18.22
N VAL A 453 -7.26 -0.48 17.20
CA VAL A 453 -7.25 -1.94 17.13
C VAL A 453 -6.91 -2.39 15.71
N SER A 454 -6.60 -3.67 15.58
CA SER A 454 -6.45 -4.34 14.29
C SER A 454 -7.65 -5.24 13.95
N GLU A 455 -8.41 -5.69 14.95
CA GLU A 455 -9.53 -6.62 14.78
C GLU A 455 -10.91 -5.94 14.88
N PRO A 456 -11.83 -6.18 13.92
CA PRO A 456 -13.16 -5.59 13.92
C PRO A 456 -14.04 -5.89 15.14
N ASP A 457 -13.94 -7.09 15.71
CA ASP A 457 -14.82 -7.54 16.80
C ASP A 457 -14.64 -6.72 18.09
N GLU A 458 -13.47 -6.13 18.29
CA GLU A 458 -13.19 -5.24 19.43
C GLU A 458 -13.99 -3.94 19.36
N VAL A 459 -14.26 -3.45 18.15
CA VAL A 459 -15.14 -2.29 17.92
C VAL A 459 -16.61 -2.69 17.99
N PHE A 460 -16.96 -3.86 17.45
CA PHE A 460 -18.35 -4.35 17.48
C PHE A 460 -18.83 -4.65 18.90
N SER A 461 -17.93 -5.09 19.78
CA SER A 461 -18.23 -5.35 21.19
C SER A 461 -18.21 -4.11 22.10
N ASP A 462 -17.71 -2.96 21.65
CA ASP A 462 -17.73 -1.72 22.44
C ASP A 462 -19.18 -1.21 22.60
N PRO A 463 -19.75 -1.22 23.82
CA PRO A 463 -21.12 -0.76 24.05
C PRO A 463 -21.28 0.75 23.85
N ARG A 464 -20.17 1.51 23.80
CA ARG A 464 -20.16 2.94 23.50
C ARG A 464 -19.94 3.25 22.02
N THR A 465 -19.87 2.23 21.15
CA THR A 465 -19.94 2.44 19.70
C THR A 465 -21.39 2.26 19.27
N ASP A 466 -22.03 3.34 18.81
CA ASP A 466 -23.40 3.31 18.28
C ASP A 466 -23.40 3.05 16.76
N ALA A 467 -22.37 3.57 16.08
CA ALA A 467 -22.25 3.48 14.63
C ALA A 467 -20.81 3.19 14.16
N VAL A 468 -20.68 2.61 12.98
CA VAL A 468 -19.39 2.37 12.31
C VAL A 468 -19.37 2.95 10.90
N ILE A 469 -18.22 3.52 10.50
CA ILE A 469 -17.90 3.86 9.11
C ILE A 469 -16.91 2.83 8.57
N ILE A 470 -17.26 2.14 7.50
CA ILE A 470 -16.44 1.13 6.83
C ILE A 470 -15.89 1.72 5.53
N ALA A 471 -14.58 1.91 5.45
CA ALA A 471 -13.85 2.42 4.29
C ALA A 471 -12.61 1.55 4.01
N THR A 472 -12.82 0.24 3.96
CA THR A 472 -11.81 -0.79 3.67
C THR A 472 -11.69 -1.03 2.16
N ARG A 473 -11.08 -2.16 1.74
CA ARG A 473 -11.13 -2.60 0.33
C ARG A 473 -12.50 -3.23 0.04
N ASN A 474 -12.93 -3.15 -1.22
CA ASN A 474 -14.31 -3.45 -1.63
C ASN A 474 -14.75 -4.88 -1.24
N ASP A 475 -13.86 -5.85 -1.34
CA ASP A 475 -14.07 -7.27 -1.00
C ASP A 475 -14.53 -7.50 0.44
N SER A 476 -14.15 -6.61 1.35
CA SER A 476 -14.46 -6.74 2.77
C SER A 476 -15.75 -6.03 3.22
N HIS A 477 -16.35 -5.20 2.36
CA HIS A 477 -17.44 -4.29 2.72
C HIS A 477 -18.68 -5.03 3.23
N ALA A 478 -19.27 -5.93 2.43
CA ALA A 478 -20.48 -6.66 2.78
C ALA A 478 -20.33 -7.48 4.07
N ALA A 479 -19.22 -8.22 4.20
CA ALA A 479 -18.95 -9.05 5.37
C ALA A 479 -18.83 -8.22 6.66
N LEU A 480 -18.09 -7.10 6.62
CA LEU A 480 -17.94 -6.20 7.77
C LEU A 480 -19.25 -5.48 8.11
N ALA A 481 -19.98 -5.01 7.10
CA ALA A 481 -21.26 -4.35 7.29
C ALA A 481 -22.27 -5.29 7.98
N LEU A 482 -22.36 -6.54 7.51
CA LEU A 482 -23.29 -7.52 8.09
C LEU A 482 -22.92 -7.88 9.54
N ARG A 483 -21.62 -8.04 9.85
CA ARG A 483 -21.15 -8.27 11.24
C ARG A 483 -21.52 -7.10 12.15
N ALA A 484 -21.31 -5.86 11.70
CA ALA A 484 -21.67 -4.67 12.45
C ALA A 484 -23.20 -4.55 12.69
N LEU A 485 -24.01 -4.80 11.66
CA LEU A 485 -25.47 -4.82 11.78
C LEU A 485 -25.95 -5.89 12.76
N ARG A 486 -25.36 -7.09 12.71
CA ARG A 486 -25.63 -8.18 13.67
C ARG A 486 -25.24 -7.81 15.10
N ALA A 487 -24.19 -7.02 15.29
CA ALA A 487 -23.80 -6.46 16.58
C ALA A 487 -24.68 -5.27 17.02
N GLY A 488 -25.70 -4.89 16.24
CA GLY A 488 -26.65 -3.83 16.57
C GLY A 488 -26.10 -2.42 16.32
N LYS A 489 -25.04 -2.29 15.52
CA LYS A 489 -24.44 -0.99 15.17
C LYS A 489 -25.11 -0.43 13.93
N ALA A 490 -25.29 0.89 13.87
CA ALA A 490 -25.59 1.55 12.61
C ALA A 490 -24.35 1.55 11.70
N VAL A 491 -24.54 1.38 10.39
CA VAL A 491 -23.44 1.17 9.44
C VAL A 491 -23.49 2.21 8.33
N PHE A 492 -22.39 2.91 8.14
CA PHE A 492 -22.04 3.56 6.88
C PHE A 492 -20.95 2.73 6.20
N VAL A 493 -21.13 2.36 4.95
CA VAL A 493 -20.14 1.59 4.18
C VAL A 493 -19.83 2.30 2.87
N GLU A 494 -18.56 2.45 2.55
CA GLU A 494 -18.15 3.00 1.26
C GLU A 494 -18.61 2.14 0.08
N LYS A 495 -18.71 2.76 -1.10
CA LYS A 495 -19.15 2.07 -2.32
C LYS A 495 -17.98 1.37 -3.02
N PRO A 496 -18.21 0.23 -3.69
CA PRO A 496 -19.46 -0.53 -3.80
C PRO A 496 -19.76 -1.35 -2.55
N LEU A 497 -20.99 -1.82 -2.38
CA LEU A 497 -21.36 -2.64 -1.21
C LEU A 497 -20.65 -4.02 -1.19
N CYS A 498 -20.42 -4.60 -2.36
CA CYS A 498 -19.77 -5.90 -2.57
C CYS A 498 -19.15 -5.95 -3.98
N VAL A 499 -18.41 -7.03 -4.27
CA VAL A 499 -17.71 -7.20 -5.55
C VAL A 499 -18.31 -8.28 -6.46
N SER A 500 -19.26 -9.08 -5.95
CA SER A 500 -19.94 -10.11 -6.74
C SER A 500 -21.46 -10.15 -6.51
N GLN A 501 -22.18 -10.70 -7.49
CA GLN A 501 -23.63 -10.91 -7.41
C GLN A 501 -24.00 -11.88 -6.27
N ASP A 502 -23.20 -12.92 -6.05
CA ASP A 502 -23.44 -13.90 -4.98
C ASP A 502 -23.35 -13.23 -3.60
N GLU A 503 -22.32 -12.39 -3.38
CA GLU A 503 -22.21 -11.59 -2.16
C GLU A 503 -23.39 -10.65 -1.96
N LEU A 504 -23.90 -10.03 -3.04
CA LEU A 504 -25.07 -9.14 -2.95
C LEU A 504 -26.32 -9.91 -2.53
N CYS A 505 -26.58 -11.05 -3.17
CA CYS A 505 -27.69 -11.94 -2.84
C CYS A 505 -27.61 -12.43 -1.39
N ASP A 506 -26.43 -12.86 -0.94
CA ASP A 506 -26.23 -13.31 0.42
C ASP A 506 -26.37 -12.17 1.42
N PHE A 507 -25.86 -10.97 1.11
CA PHE A 507 -26.07 -9.79 1.93
C PHE A 507 -27.56 -9.45 2.09
N ALA A 508 -28.31 -9.42 0.99
CA ALA A 508 -29.75 -9.14 0.99
C ALA A 508 -30.54 -10.16 1.83
N LYS A 509 -30.29 -11.47 1.64
CA LYS A 509 -30.91 -12.54 2.45
C LYS A 509 -30.67 -12.36 3.94
N ASN A 510 -29.42 -12.09 4.33
CA ASN A 510 -29.06 -11.92 5.73
C ASN A 510 -29.67 -10.65 6.34
N LEU A 511 -29.82 -9.59 5.54
CA LEU A 511 -30.46 -8.35 5.96
C LEU A 511 -31.97 -8.55 6.18
N SER A 512 -32.64 -9.28 5.29
CA SER A 512 -34.04 -9.67 5.46
C SER A 512 -34.24 -10.56 6.69
N ALA A 513 -33.32 -11.49 6.97
CA ALA A 513 -33.38 -12.31 8.18
C ALA A 513 -33.33 -11.44 9.46
N LEU A 514 -32.43 -10.45 9.53
CA LEU A 514 -32.38 -9.50 10.65
C LEU A 514 -33.70 -8.72 10.83
N GLN A 515 -34.32 -8.31 9.72
CA GLN A 515 -35.61 -7.62 9.75
C GLN A 515 -36.74 -8.54 10.24
N GLN A 516 -36.75 -9.81 9.83
CA GLN A 516 -37.71 -10.82 10.27
C GLN A 516 -37.56 -11.15 11.77
N GLU A 517 -36.35 -11.05 12.31
CA GLU A 517 -36.08 -11.13 13.76
C GLU A 517 -36.57 -9.89 14.54
N GLY A 518 -37.22 -8.93 13.88
CA GLY A 518 -37.72 -7.70 14.49
C GLY A 518 -36.67 -6.60 14.67
N ARG A 519 -35.47 -6.77 14.09
CA ARG A 519 -34.41 -5.74 14.16
C ARG A 519 -34.64 -4.69 13.07
N GLN A 520 -34.18 -3.47 13.32
CA GLN A 520 -34.18 -2.38 12.34
C GLN A 520 -32.75 -2.03 11.94
N PRO A 521 -32.12 -2.82 11.06
CA PRO A 521 -30.74 -2.57 10.63
C PRO A 521 -30.65 -1.21 9.91
N MET A 522 -29.75 -0.35 10.40
CA MET A 522 -29.47 0.96 9.81
C MET A 522 -28.23 0.86 8.94
N LEU A 523 -28.40 0.89 7.62
CA LEU A 523 -27.30 0.82 6.65
C LEU A 523 -27.37 1.96 5.64
N MET A 524 -26.26 2.67 5.46
CA MET A 524 -26.06 3.66 4.42
C MET A 524 -24.85 3.28 3.57
N VAL A 525 -25.01 3.25 2.24
CA VAL A 525 -23.89 3.08 1.30
C VAL A 525 -23.44 4.47 0.83
N GLY A 526 -22.12 4.68 0.70
CA GLY A 526 -21.45 5.94 0.39
C GLY A 526 -21.68 6.50 -1.02
N PHE A 527 -22.94 6.62 -1.44
CA PHE A 527 -23.35 7.26 -2.69
C PHE A 527 -23.45 8.79 -2.55
N ASN A 528 -22.29 9.39 -2.26
CA ASN A 528 -22.12 10.78 -1.86
C ASN A 528 -22.77 11.82 -2.81
N ARG A 529 -22.83 11.53 -4.12
CA ARG A 529 -23.31 12.48 -5.14
C ARG A 529 -24.76 12.91 -4.97
N ARG A 530 -25.58 12.08 -4.32
CA ARG A 530 -26.98 12.39 -3.98
C ARG A 530 -27.08 13.60 -3.04
N PHE A 531 -26.05 13.81 -2.23
CA PHE A 531 -25.97 14.86 -1.21
C PHE A 531 -25.24 16.12 -1.69
N ALA A 532 -24.78 16.14 -2.94
CA ALA A 532 -24.12 17.32 -3.48
C ALA A 532 -25.12 18.50 -3.63
N PRO A 533 -24.71 19.74 -3.33
CA PRO A 533 -25.60 20.91 -3.48
C PRO A 533 -26.19 21.04 -4.89
N ALA A 534 -25.37 20.80 -5.93
CA ALA A 534 -25.83 20.83 -7.32
C ALA A 534 -26.92 19.79 -7.60
N THR A 535 -26.79 18.58 -7.04
CA THR A 535 -27.79 17.50 -7.18
C THR A 535 -29.11 17.89 -6.52
N ALA A 536 -29.07 18.46 -5.31
CA ALA A 536 -30.27 18.91 -4.61
C ALA A 536 -31.02 19.99 -5.39
N ILE A 537 -30.30 21.00 -5.91
CA ILE A 537 -30.89 22.07 -6.73
C ILE A 537 -31.56 21.51 -7.99
N VAL A 538 -30.92 20.54 -8.66
CA VAL A 538 -31.49 19.91 -9.85
C VAL A 538 -32.76 19.12 -9.54
N LYS A 539 -32.76 18.35 -8.43
CA LYS A 539 -33.96 17.61 -8.01
C LYS A 539 -35.13 18.55 -7.72
N GLU A 540 -34.88 19.64 -7.00
CA GLU A 540 -35.88 20.67 -6.73
C GLU A 540 -36.38 21.33 -8.03
N PHE A 541 -35.47 21.64 -8.96
CA PHE A 541 -35.79 22.28 -10.23
C PHE A 541 -36.75 21.45 -11.10
N PHE A 542 -36.55 20.13 -11.18
CA PHE A 542 -37.46 19.24 -11.90
C PHE A 542 -38.75 18.98 -11.12
N GLY A 543 -38.67 18.86 -9.80
CA GLY A 543 -39.79 18.59 -8.90
C GLY A 543 -40.12 17.09 -8.77
N PRO A 544 -40.96 16.70 -7.80
CA PRO A 544 -41.26 15.30 -7.50
C PRO A 544 -42.09 14.60 -8.59
N GLU A 545 -42.80 15.35 -9.43
CA GLU A 545 -43.64 14.81 -10.51
C GLU A 545 -42.87 14.57 -11.82
N ALA A 546 -41.55 14.82 -11.83
CA ALA A 546 -40.72 14.61 -13.00
C ALA A 546 -40.76 13.15 -13.47
N ARG A 547 -41.09 12.95 -14.75
CA ARG A 547 -41.18 11.65 -15.41
C ARG A 547 -40.60 11.75 -16.82
N GLY A 548 -40.19 10.62 -17.40
CA GLY A 548 -39.65 10.60 -18.76
C GLY A 548 -38.39 11.44 -18.93
N LEU A 549 -37.54 11.54 -17.90
CA LEU A 549 -36.30 12.31 -17.99
C LEU A 549 -35.27 11.57 -18.86
N CYS A 550 -34.64 12.30 -19.78
CA CYS A 550 -33.49 11.82 -20.54
C CYS A 550 -32.20 12.34 -19.89
N ILE A 551 -31.33 11.43 -19.46
CA ILE A 551 -30.12 11.73 -18.70
C ILE A 551 -28.90 11.33 -19.52
N GLN A 552 -27.96 12.25 -19.73
CA GLN A 552 -26.68 12.02 -20.38
C GLN A 552 -25.56 12.27 -19.38
N TYR A 553 -24.84 11.23 -18.97
CA TYR A 553 -23.74 11.32 -18.02
C TYR A 553 -22.43 10.94 -18.70
N ARG A 554 -21.53 11.91 -18.88
CA ARG A 554 -20.19 11.70 -19.44
C ARG A 554 -19.11 11.80 -18.37
N ILE A 555 -18.23 10.81 -18.36
CA ILE A 555 -17.13 10.68 -17.42
C ILE A 555 -15.81 10.54 -18.18
N ASN A 556 -14.87 11.45 -17.90
CA ASN A 556 -13.48 11.39 -18.33
C ASN A 556 -12.60 10.96 -17.15
N ALA A 557 -12.52 9.65 -16.92
CA ALA A 557 -11.94 9.10 -15.70
C ALA A 557 -10.40 8.97 -15.77
N GLY A 558 -9.83 9.03 -16.98
CA GLY A 558 -8.40 8.84 -17.24
C GLY A 558 -7.94 7.38 -17.09
N LYS A 559 -6.73 7.09 -17.58
CA LYS A 559 -6.09 5.77 -17.47
C LYS A 559 -5.71 5.45 -16.02
N LEU A 560 -5.98 4.22 -15.58
CA LEU A 560 -5.47 3.66 -14.33
C LEU A 560 -4.09 3.01 -14.55
N PRO A 561 -3.20 3.01 -13.56
CA PRO A 561 -1.99 2.18 -13.59
C PRO A 561 -2.35 0.70 -13.78
N ASP A 562 -1.56 -0.01 -14.60
CA ASP A 562 -1.85 -1.39 -14.97
C ASP A 562 -1.76 -2.35 -13.75
N ASP A 563 -1.03 -1.95 -12.69
CA ASP A 563 -0.85 -2.65 -11.40
C ASP A 563 -1.89 -2.26 -10.33
N SER A 564 -2.93 -1.51 -10.70
CA SER A 564 -3.97 -1.08 -9.75
C SER A 564 -4.79 -2.28 -9.23
N TRP A 565 -4.96 -2.34 -7.90
CA TRP A 565 -5.82 -3.35 -7.24
C TRP A 565 -7.27 -3.36 -7.75
N ILE A 566 -7.76 -2.27 -8.36
CA ILE A 566 -9.09 -2.19 -8.97
C ILE A 566 -9.24 -3.19 -10.13
N HIS A 567 -8.14 -3.52 -10.82
CA HIS A 567 -8.14 -4.53 -11.89
C HIS A 567 -8.20 -5.96 -11.36
N SER A 568 -7.95 -6.19 -10.07
CA SER A 568 -8.16 -7.50 -9.45
C SER A 568 -9.65 -7.82 -9.44
N ALA A 569 -10.03 -8.97 -10.00
CA ALA A 569 -11.40 -9.46 -9.95
C ALA A 569 -11.84 -9.73 -8.50
N GLU A 570 -10.92 -10.21 -7.65
CA GLU A 570 -11.19 -10.56 -6.26
C GLU A 570 -11.34 -9.32 -5.36
N GLN A 571 -10.47 -8.32 -5.50
CA GLN A 571 -10.47 -7.15 -4.60
C GLN A 571 -11.20 -5.93 -5.16
N GLY A 572 -11.13 -5.73 -6.47
CA GLY A 572 -11.59 -4.53 -7.15
C GLY A 572 -12.92 -4.70 -7.89
N GLY A 573 -13.14 -5.83 -8.54
CA GLY A 573 -14.32 -6.06 -9.41
C GLY A 573 -14.31 -5.21 -10.69
N GLY A 574 -13.20 -4.54 -11.02
CA GLY A 574 -13.09 -3.65 -12.18
C GLY A 574 -13.77 -2.29 -12.01
N ARG A 575 -13.63 -1.43 -13.03
CA ARG A 575 -14.15 -0.04 -12.96
C ARG A 575 -15.67 0.05 -13.00
N ILE A 576 -16.36 -0.93 -13.58
CA ILE A 576 -17.84 -0.98 -13.58
C ILE A 576 -18.35 -1.06 -12.14
N VAL A 577 -17.84 -2.01 -11.36
CA VAL A 577 -18.24 -2.24 -9.97
C VAL A 577 -17.68 -1.16 -9.05
N THR A 578 -16.40 -0.81 -9.18
CA THR A 578 -15.74 0.15 -8.27
C THR A 578 -16.13 1.61 -8.51
N GLU A 579 -16.11 2.07 -9.76
CA GLU A 579 -16.35 3.47 -10.11
C GLU A 579 -17.75 3.65 -10.68
N MET A 580 -18.20 2.88 -11.67
CA MET A 580 -19.45 3.20 -12.36
C MET A 580 -20.71 3.04 -11.52
N CYS A 581 -20.65 2.28 -10.43
CA CYS A 581 -21.73 2.17 -9.44
C CYS A 581 -22.26 3.55 -9.00
N HIS A 582 -21.40 4.55 -8.78
CA HIS A 582 -21.87 5.86 -8.32
C HIS A 582 -22.50 6.70 -9.45
N PHE A 583 -22.17 6.44 -10.71
CA PHE A 583 -22.79 7.13 -11.85
C PHE A 583 -24.16 6.52 -12.15
N MET A 584 -24.27 5.19 -12.10
CA MET A 584 -25.53 4.47 -12.22
C MET A 584 -26.49 4.84 -11.08
N ASP A 585 -25.98 4.89 -9.85
CA ASP A 585 -26.70 5.35 -8.68
C ASP A 585 -27.30 6.75 -8.88
N LEU A 586 -26.47 7.72 -9.28
CA LEU A 586 -26.92 9.09 -9.46
C LEU A 586 -27.92 9.21 -10.63
N ALA A 587 -27.71 8.47 -11.72
CA ALA A 587 -28.63 8.42 -12.84
C ALA A 587 -30.00 7.86 -12.41
N ALA A 588 -30.02 6.76 -11.66
CA ALA A 588 -31.24 6.20 -11.08
C ALA A 588 -31.92 7.17 -10.10
N TYR A 589 -31.12 7.87 -9.27
CA TYR A 589 -31.63 8.88 -8.36
C TYR A 589 -32.31 10.05 -9.10
N PHE A 590 -31.76 10.53 -10.22
CA PHE A 590 -32.42 11.54 -11.05
C PHE A 590 -33.64 10.99 -11.77
N ALA A 591 -33.55 9.78 -12.35
CA ALA A 591 -34.63 9.13 -13.07
C ALA A 591 -35.87 8.94 -12.18
N ALA A 592 -35.69 8.68 -10.88
CA ALA A 592 -36.77 8.50 -9.90
C ALA A 592 -37.78 7.39 -10.29
N GLY A 593 -37.34 6.43 -11.10
CA GLY A 593 -38.09 5.23 -11.49
C GLY A 593 -37.33 3.96 -11.12
N ARG A 594 -37.98 2.81 -11.26
CA ARG A 594 -37.32 1.51 -11.10
C ARG A 594 -36.62 1.13 -12.40
N PRO A 595 -35.33 0.73 -12.37
CA PRO A 595 -34.66 0.23 -13.57
C PRO A 595 -35.38 -1.00 -14.13
N LEU A 596 -35.58 -1.04 -15.44
CA LEU A 596 -36.23 -2.13 -16.17
C LEU A 596 -35.24 -2.94 -17.00
N THR A 597 -34.42 -2.24 -17.79
CA THR A 597 -33.43 -2.88 -18.67
C THR A 597 -32.10 -2.15 -18.58
N ILE A 598 -31.03 -2.90 -18.80
CA ILE A 598 -29.67 -2.39 -18.90
C ILE A 598 -28.99 -2.96 -20.13
N SER A 599 -28.30 -2.11 -20.87
CA SER A 599 -27.45 -2.50 -21.99
C SER A 599 -26.07 -1.89 -21.83
N ALA A 600 -25.02 -2.71 -21.91
CA ALA A 600 -23.64 -2.27 -21.79
C ALA A 600 -22.81 -2.66 -23.01
N ARG A 601 -21.92 -1.76 -23.44
CA ARG A 601 -20.94 -1.99 -24.50
C ARG A 601 -19.61 -1.34 -24.12
N CYS A 602 -18.56 -2.13 -24.06
CA CYS A 602 -17.21 -1.64 -23.80
C CYS A 602 -16.25 -1.94 -24.96
N ARG A 603 -15.08 -1.29 -24.97
CA ARG A 603 -13.96 -1.67 -25.84
C ARG A 603 -13.25 -2.92 -25.29
N ALA A 604 -12.01 -3.18 -25.72
CA ALA A 604 -11.22 -4.32 -25.27
C ALA A 604 -11.06 -4.40 -23.73
N THR A 605 -11.20 -3.27 -23.02
CA THR A 605 -11.25 -3.21 -21.55
C THR A 605 -12.57 -2.60 -21.08
N THR A 606 -12.94 -2.90 -19.83
CA THR A 606 -14.09 -2.27 -19.15
C THR A 606 -13.87 -0.78 -18.82
N ASP A 607 -12.73 -0.21 -19.22
CA ASP A 607 -12.33 1.15 -18.88
C ASP A 607 -12.87 2.20 -19.86
N ASP A 608 -13.35 1.77 -21.02
CA ASP A 608 -14.07 2.58 -21.99
C ASP A 608 -15.42 1.90 -22.27
N CYS A 609 -16.50 2.44 -21.71
CA CYS A 609 -17.80 1.79 -21.75
C CYS A 609 -18.96 2.77 -21.88
N VAL A 610 -20.00 2.34 -22.60
CA VAL A 610 -21.29 3.03 -22.70
C VAL A 610 -22.37 2.13 -22.12
N ILE A 611 -23.19 2.68 -21.24
CA ILE A 611 -24.26 1.98 -20.56
C ILE A 611 -25.57 2.74 -20.77
N VAL A 612 -26.63 2.01 -21.11
CA VAL A 612 -27.99 2.55 -21.26
C VAL A 612 -28.90 1.89 -20.24
N LEU A 613 -29.65 2.71 -19.50
CA LEU A 613 -30.62 2.29 -18.49
C LEU A 613 -32.01 2.79 -18.88
N GLU A 614 -32.99 1.90 -18.88
CA GLU A 614 -34.40 2.22 -19.06
C GLU A 614 -35.15 2.05 -17.73
N PHE A 615 -36.13 2.90 -17.47
CA PHE A 615 -36.88 2.93 -16.23
C PHE A 615 -38.39 2.78 -16.46
N ASP A 616 -39.12 2.31 -15.43
CA ASP A 616 -40.57 2.08 -15.47
C ASP A 616 -41.42 3.35 -15.67
N ASN A 617 -40.85 4.52 -15.37
CA ASN A 617 -41.48 5.82 -15.56
C ASN A 617 -41.07 6.50 -16.89
N SER A 618 -40.61 5.70 -17.86
CA SER A 618 -40.14 6.13 -19.18
C SER A 618 -38.89 7.01 -19.16
N ALA A 619 -38.20 7.15 -18.03
CA ALA A 619 -36.89 7.79 -18.01
C ALA A 619 -35.86 6.91 -18.74
N LEU A 620 -34.85 7.57 -19.31
CA LEU A 620 -33.75 6.94 -20.03
C LEU A 620 -32.44 7.59 -19.58
N ALA A 621 -31.44 6.79 -19.23
CA ALA A 621 -30.10 7.29 -18.92
C ALA A 621 -29.04 6.65 -19.79
N THR A 622 -28.13 7.46 -20.34
CA THR A 622 -26.91 7.02 -21.01
C THR A 622 -25.70 7.47 -20.18
N ILE A 623 -24.82 6.53 -19.87
CA ILE A 623 -23.59 6.75 -19.11
C ILE A 623 -22.41 6.39 -20.01
N GLY A 624 -21.64 7.39 -20.41
CA GLY A 624 -20.41 7.22 -21.18
C GLY A 624 -19.19 7.42 -20.29
N PHE A 625 -18.35 6.40 -20.18
CA PHE A 625 -17.17 6.39 -19.32
C PHE A 625 -15.93 6.13 -20.15
N TYR A 626 -14.96 7.03 -20.03
CA TYR A 626 -13.81 7.08 -20.93
C TYR A 626 -12.51 7.25 -20.15
N SER A 627 -11.52 6.43 -20.48
CA SER A 627 -10.20 6.40 -19.85
C SER A 627 -9.12 7.09 -20.69
N GLY A 628 -9.33 7.21 -22.01
CA GLY A 628 -8.36 7.79 -22.95
C GLY A 628 -8.31 9.32 -23.03
N GLY A 629 -9.17 10.03 -22.30
CA GLY A 629 -9.25 11.50 -22.36
C GLY A 629 -8.15 12.21 -21.57
N ASP A 630 -7.78 13.42 -22.03
CA ASP A 630 -6.84 14.28 -21.32
C ASP A 630 -7.45 14.73 -19.98
N ARG A 631 -6.68 14.59 -18.89
CA ARG A 631 -7.12 14.90 -17.52
C ARG A 631 -7.31 16.40 -17.25
N SER A 632 -6.92 17.27 -18.19
CA SER A 632 -7.19 18.72 -18.12
C SER A 632 -8.62 19.10 -18.52
N TYR A 633 -9.34 18.21 -19.21
CA TYR A 633 -10.75 18.40 -19.52
C TYR A 633 -11.65 18.06 -18.31
N SER A 634 -12.91 18.52 -18.32
CA SER A 634 -13.85 18.26 -17.22
C SER A 634 -14.00 16.77 -16.97
N LYS A 635 -14.04 16.35 -15.71
CA LYS A 635 -14.11 14.93 -15.33
C LYS A 635 -15.55 14.42 -15.52
N GLU A 636 -16.52 15.16 -15.01
CA GLU A 636 -17.92 14.74 -14.93
C GLU A 636 -18.84 15.79 -15.52
N ARG A 637 -19.71 15.38 -16.44
CA ARG A 637 -20.77 16.23 -16.98
C ARG A 637 -22.07 15.44 -17.03
N ILE A 638 -23.14 16.03 -16.49
CA ILE A 638 -24.49 15.46 -16.47
C ILE A 638 -25.42 16.44 -17.16
N GLU A 639 -26.19 15.98 -18.13
CA GLU A 639 -27.21 16.77 -18.83
C GLU A 639 -28.54 16.04 -18.69
N ILE A 640 -29.57 16.75 -18.22
CA ILE A 640 -30.87 16.17 -17.91
C ILE A 640 -31.92 16.98 -18.65
N PHE A 641 -32.76 16.29 -19.43
CA PHE A 641 -33.79 16.88 -20.28
C PHE A 641 -35.16 16.31 -19.89
N GLY A 642 -36.17 17.17 -19.78
CA GLY A 642 -37.54 16.74 -19.56
C GLY A 642 -38.43 17.89 -19.10
N SER A 643 -39.75 17.77 -19.26
CA SER A 643 -40.73 18.78 -18.80
C SER A 643 -40.41 20.22 -19.24
N SER A 644 -39.93 20.42 -20.48
CA SER A 644 -39.48 21.72 -21.03
C SER A 644 -38.37 22.40 -20.21
N LYS A 645 -37.62 21.62 -19.43
CA LYS A 645 -36.51 22.03 -18.59
C LYS A 645 -35.25 21.30 -19.02
N VAL A 646 -34.11 21.96 -18.86
CA VAL A 646 -32.78 21.35 -19.01
C VAL A 646 -31.93 21.72 -17.80
N ALA A 647 -31.24 20.74 -17.23
CA ALA A 647 -30.22 20.97 -16.23
C ALA A 647 -28.88 20.41 -16.69
N VAL A 648 -27.80 21.14 -16.42
CA VAL A 648 -26.43 20.71 -16.72
C VAL A 648 -25.58 20.84 -15.47
N ILE A 649 -24.99 19.75 -14.99
CA ILE A 649 -23.97 19.76 -13.94
C ILE A 649 -22.61 19.52 -14.58
N GLU A 650 -21.61 20.35 -14.27
CA GLU A 650 -20.23 20.12 -14.67
C GLU A 650 -19.28 20.16 -13.45
N ASP A 651 -18.60 19.03 -13.22
CA ASP A 651 -17.67 18.73 -12.12
C ASP A 651 -18.21 19.04 -10.72
N PHE A 652 -19.53 19.13 -10.55
CA PHE A 652 -20.19 19.64 -9.33
C PHE A 652 -19.71 21.05 -8.91
N ARG A 653 -19.13 21.80 -9.85
CA ARG A 653 -18.67 23.18 -9.67
C ARG A 653 -19.57 24.20 -10.35
N ARG A 654 -20.22 23.78 -11.43
CA ARG A 654 -21.09 24.62 -12.25
C ARG A 654 -22.40 23.91 -12.50
N LEU A 655 -23.46 24.70 -12.50
CA LEU A 655 -24.81 24.27 -12.79
C LEU A 655 -25.47 25.28 -13.75
N TRP A 656 -26.15 24.78 -14.76
CA TRP A 656 -27.04 25.55 -15.62
C TRP A 656 -28.46 24.98 -15.50
N LEU A 657 -29.43 25.85 -15.25
CA LEU A 657 -30.86 25.52 -15.24
C LEU A 657 -31.53 26.35 -16.35
N ILE A 658 -32.11 25.67 -17.33
CA ILE A 658 -32.73 26.28 -18.49
C ILE A 658 -34.21 25.95 -18.48
N LYS A 659 -35.04 26.99 -18.55
CA LYS A 659 -36.51 26.90 -18.64
C LYS A 659 -37.06 28.16 -19.30
N ASP A 660 -38.07 28.02 -20.15
CA ASP A 660 -38.79 29.15 -20.76
C ASP A 660 -37.86 30.16 -21.48
N GLY A 661 -36.83 29.65 -22.16
CA GLY A 661 -35.81 30.47 -22.85
C GLY A 661 -34.81 31.18 -21.92
N LYS A 662 -34.92 31.04 -20.60
CA LYS A 662 -34.04 31.66 -19.61
C LYS A 662 -33.03 30.65 -19.07
N THR A 663 -31.79 31.10 -18.84
CA THR A 663 -30.73 30.30 -18.23
C THR A 663 -30.31 30.90 -16.89
N LYS A 664 -30.45 30.14 -15.81
CA LYS A 664 -29.88 30.46 -14.48
C LYS A 664 -28.58 29.67 -14.30
N ARG A 665 -27.52 30.33 -13.86
CA ARG A 665 -26.20 29.73 -13.59
C ARG A 665 -25.89 29.75 -12.11
N TRP A 666 -25.22 28.70 -11.62
CA TRP A 666 -24.69 28.62 -10.26
C TRP A 666 -23.25 28.08 -10.29
N GLY A 667 -22.40 28.64 -9.44
CA GLY A 667 -20.98 28.27 -9.34
C GLY A 667 -20.09 28.73 -10.51
N HIS A 668 -18.80 28.45 -10.43
CA HIS A 668 -17.77 28.88 -11.39
C HIS A 668 -16.65 27.82 -11.51
N PRO A 669 -15.82 27.76 -12.58
CA PRO A 669 -14.82 26.69 -12.75
C PRO A 669 -13.78 26.55 -11.60
N TRP A 670 -13.55 27.64 -10.87
CA TRP A 670 -12.63 27.72 -9.74
C TRP A 670 -13.29 27.43 -8.38
N SER A 671 -14.61 27.23 -8.35
CA SER A 671 -15.33 26.82 -7.14
C SER A 671 -14.85 25.45 -6.64
N SER A 672 -14.91 25.21 -5.33
CA SER A 672 -14.66 23.89 -4.77
C SER A 672 -15.65 22.88 -5.36
N SER A 673 -15.16 21.70 -5.76
CA SER A 673 -16.02 20.59 -6.15
C SER A 673 -16.61 19.96 -4.87
N ASP A 674 -17.79 20.40 -4.46
CA ASP A 674 -18.52 19.75 -3.37
C ASP A 674 -19.40 18.63 -3.94
N LYS A 675 -18.93 17.40 -3.76
CA LYS A 675 -19.63 16.19 -4.21
C LYS A 675 -20.52 15.58 -3.12
N GLY A 676 -20.72 16.24 -1.98
CA GLY A 676 -21.70 15.83 -0.98
C GLY A 676 -21.19 14.96 0.18
N HIS A 677 -19.91 14.55 0.24
CA HIS A 677 -19.41 13.67 1.32
C HIS A 677 -19.70 14.19 2.74
N SER A 678 -19.50 15.49 3.00
CA SER A 678 -19.78 16.05 4.33
C SER A 678 -21.27 16.05 4.66
N ALA A 679 -22.13 16.36 3.69
CA ALA A 679 -23.58 16.37 3.85
C ALA A 679 -24.14 14.94 4.00
N GLU A 680 -23.54 13.98 3.30
CA GLU A 680 -23.85 12.55 3.39
C GLU A 680 -23.58 12.01 4.80
N ILE A 681 -22.37 12.17 5.32
CA ILE A 681 -22.00 11.73 6.67
C ILE A 681 -22.86 12.44 7.73
N ALA A 682 -23.14 13.73 7.55
CA ALA A 682 -24.02 14.46 8.46
C ALA A 682 -25.44 13.88 8.45
N SER A 683 -25.95 13.47 7.29
CA SER A 683 -27.25 12.81 7.16
C SER A 683 -27.26 11.47 7.87
N PHE A 684 -26.19 10.68 7.75
CA PHE A 684 -26.04 9.42 8.47
C PHE A 684 -26.07 9.64 9.99
N CYS A 685 -25.24 10.55 10.51
CA CYS A 685 -25.17 10.82 11.94
C CYS A 685 -26.51 11.32 12.50
N ARG A 686 -27.19 12.24 11.80
CA ARG A 686 -28.52 12.69 12.22
C ARG A 686 -29.54 11.55 12.27
N ALA A 687 -29.52 10.63 11.31
CA ALA A 687 -30.42 9.48 11.34
C ALA A 687 -30.14 8.57 12.55
N VAL A 688 -28.88 8.36 12.91
CA VAL A 688 -28.49 7.60 14.12
C VAL A 688 -28.96 8.30 15.41
N GLU A 689 -29.02 9.63 15.44
CA GLU A 689 -29.63 10.41 16.54
C GLU A 689 -31.16 10.28 16.61
N GLY A 690 -31.79 9.53 15.70
CA GLY A 690 -33.24 9.49 15.53
C GLY A 690 -33.82 10.74 14.85
N ARG A 691 -32.97 11.55 14.22
CA ARG A 691 -33.33 12.81 13.54
C ARG A 691 -33.22 12.65 12.02
N GLY A 692 -34.27 12.13 11.40
CA GLY A 692 -34.33 11.94 9.94
C GLY A 692 -34.31 10.47 9.55
N VAL A 693 -34.14 10.20 8.26
CA VAL A 693 -34.26 8.86 7.67
C VAL A 693 -33.01 8.58 6.85
N ILE A 694 -32.44 7.39 6.99
CA ILE A 694 -31.39 6.93 6.09
C ILE A 694 -32.01 6.72 4.70
N PRO A 695 -31.38 7.17 3.61
CA PRO A 695 -31.85 6.87 2.25
C PRO A 695 -32.18 5.38 2.09
N GLN A 696 -33.23 5.07 1.32
CA GLN A 696 -33.79 3.73 1.24
C GLN A 696 -32.71 2.71 0.84
N LEU A 697 -32.38 1.84 1.78
CA LEU A 697 -31.46 0.70 1.66
C LEU A 697 -31.62 -0.05 0.32
N ASP A 698 -32.86 -0.27 -0.10
CA ASP A 698 -33.16 -0.96 -1.35
C ASP A 698 -32.61 -0.23 -2.59
N GLU A 699 -32.52 1.10 -2.57
CA GLU A 699 -31.91 1.86 -3.67
C GLU A 699 -30.40 1.62 -3.77
N ALA A 700 -29.71 1.48 -2.63
CA ALA A 700 -28.28 1.22 -2.61
C ALA A 700 -27.94 -0.21 -3.06
N ILE A 701 -28.76 -1.19 -2.65
CA ILE A 701 -28.67 -2.58 -3.13
C ILE A 701 -28.93 -2.62 -4.64
N ARG A 702 -30.00 -1.94 -5.12
CA ARG A 702 -30.28 -1.83 -6.56
C ARG A 702 -29.13 -1.20 -7.33
N ALA A 703 -28.55 -0.11 -6.83
CA ALA A 703 -27.42 0.56 -7.48
C ALA A 703 -26.19 -0.36 -7.62
N THR A 704 -25.94 -1.22 -6.62
CA THR A 704 -24.88 -2.24 -6.70
C THR A 704 -25.25 -3.32 -7.72
N GLY A 705 -26.49 -3.83 -7.69
CA GLY A 705 -26.98 -4.83 -8.64
C GLY A 705 -26.94 -4.37 -10.11
N LEU A 706 -27.17 -3.08 -10.38
CA LEU A 706 -27.04 -2.52 -11.73
C LEU A 706 -25.63 -2.73 -12.31
N THR A 707 -24.60 -2.74 -11.49
CA THR A 707 -23.23 -2.97 -11.95
C THR A 707 -23.01 -4.41 -12.42
N PHE A 708 -23.61 -5.38 -11.73
CA PHE A 708 -23.55 -6.79 -12.11
C PHE A 708 -24.41 -7.09 -13.34
N ALA A 709 -25.59 -6.48 -13.43
CA ALA A 709 -26.42 -6.57 -14.64
C ALA A 709 -25.73 -5.93 -15.87
N ALA A 710 -24.91 -4.89 -15.68
CA ALA A 710 -24.07 -4.34 -16.75
C ALA A 710 -23.00 -5.35 -17.20
N LEU A 711 -22.33 -6.01 -16.26
CA LEU A 711 -21.36 -7.07 -16.56
C LEU A 711 -22.02 -8.26 -17.28
N GLU A 712 -23.22 -8.63 -16.86
CA GLU A 712 -24.00 -9.68 -17.52
C GLU A 712 -24.40 -9.29 -18.94
N SER A 713 -24.82 -8.04 -19.17
CA SER A 713 -25.11 -7.51 -20.51
C SER A 713 -23.88 -7.56 -21.43
N LEU A 714 -22.68 -7.29 -20.90
CA LEU A 714 -21.43 -7.45 -21.65
C LEU A 714 -21.15 -8.91 -21.99
N LYS A 715 -21.35 -9.82 -21.02
CA LYS A 715 -21.14 -11.26 -21.20
C LYS A 715 -22.09 -11.85 -22.26
N LEU A 716 -23.36 -11.45 -22.25
CA LEU A 716 -24.38 -11.91 -23.19
C LEU A 716 -24.37 -11.15 -24.51
N ASN A 717 -23.69 -10.01 -24.57
CA ASN A 717 -23.72 -9.07 -25.69
C ASN A 717 -25.16 -8.66 -26.07
N SER A 718 -26.04 -8.48 -25.10
CA SER A 718 -27.46 -8.11 -25.29
C SER A 718 -27.97 -7.28 -24.11
N PRO A 719 -29.09 -6.53 -24.27
CA PRO A 719 -29.79 -5.96 -23.13
C PRO A 719 -30.23 -7.05 -22.13
N VAL A 720 -30.22 -6.72 -20.84
CA VAL A 720 -30.63 -7.59 -19.73
C VAL A 720 -31.77 -6.91 -19.00
N ARG A 721 -32.80 -7.69 -18.62
CA ARG A 721 -33.88 -7.21 -17.75
C ARG A 721 -33.35 -7.13 -16.33
N PHE A 722 -33.52 -5.99 -15.67
CA PHE A 722 -33.10 -5.82 -14.29
C PHE A 722 -34.18 -6.37 -13.35
N GLU A 723 -33.86 -7.45 -12.65
CA GLU A 723 -34.68 -8.00 -11.57
C GLU A 723 -33.97 -7.71 -10.23
N PRO A 724 -34.58 -6.95 -9.31
CA PRO A 724 -33.98 -6.76 -7.99
C PRO A 724 -33.94 -8.10 -7.26
N SER A 725 -32.73 -8.52 -6.88
CA SER A 725 -32.42 -9.72 -6.10
C SER A 725 -33.03 -9.73 -4.71
#